data_AF-A0A1M6TDM1-F1
#
_entry.id   AF-A0A1M6TDM1-F1
#
_cell.length_a   1.000
_cell.length_b   1.000
_cell.length_c   1.000
_cell.angle_alpha   90.00
_cell.angle_beta   90.00
_cell.angle_gamma   90.00
#
_symmetry.space_group_name_H-M   'P 1'
#
loop_
_entity.id
_entity.type
_entity.pdbx_description
1 polymer ?
#
loop_
_entity_poly.entity_id
_entity_poly.type
_entity_poly.pdbx_seq_one_letter_code
_entity_poly.pdbx_strand_id
1 'polypeptide(L)'
;MKKTAKRIVLSAVLLSLAGVVPSQAIVAENQRELDIIVRDFPVTHPDFENFQEEAYNSIANGSKNRDIGDLTTWHSSYTTDTEWMKRRSQPDVYGCGNTQSPSLGIAIGTLGYPKDLASETGSKSTVPDYVAALALPANTPQGYAWYGEFSNCQPDTKLNPLGLKVMRGLVADLCSDDSDSWAKNMADKSKQCTKTCKTHGWSQIVYITPGMVKEALYFPKDAEGNLDMYSPTILKNRDACDNGLFEQWYADSVAGTKIEGIAHKRTNTTLILDQDPTDSKYFEIDKNWNNGGYFPLDSISDDGKFTWMGSKPQYPNQFGAQSLSIFCPPYQYQWASTQTDFMGDNTAKLCNAWIAAGGPKNGDAAQAATLSDPTLGQRHLRNYGFTMMGYAAFKYKKGAGEVFKFTGDDDMWIYVDGVLVVDLGGTHLAAAGTANMDYLAANSHGCHFGDPLADSCATKIDAAGVWKDESWHHIHFFYADRQTDGSNLRIRSSLSELAPSRYGQPAANNVSVKNETREDGTTYQAVSMLLNTELDMETYQNIAMKGATQPAIIVMRTEKDASGNTVTKTYGFYIESISGPENKGAKGQLYQMNGTLKDAAGNVVETGILGSDLIAFNFPLEKYSEIANDDELKGAYVSAVGAETWAELLQWASKMSFEVKSTSGKAVVGFPDTPTGDDWAIVQFIPSGNKTLAPVDTTITRPDFAESQQKLQDMAGSGELSNEFTADLILTPLPTTVGKGDPTKMSDEEYKQYGSSDPAVTTATNRTSVVGGNPGNPGESNGLCFSQNGVESCTNFSKVISGPSRISVRVFDNMGHFVSQYQMTITEEMLRNALGKTNKQCYNNGVANDVYGDTGYLLLSAKMYPVSQNGRMLATGPYIYQVTVVEEKYASCVVSNGSPQWLPIDYSRTAETYVRGYRRLNK
;
A
#
# COMPACT_ATOMS: atom_id res chain seq x y z
N MET A 1 17.30 -1.43 27.70
CA MET A 1 17.09 -2.25 26.50
C MET A 1 17.61 -1.46 25.31
N LYS A 2 18.63 -1.97 24.62
CA LYS A 2 19.13 -1.34 23.39
C LYS A 2 18.00 -1.43 22.36
N LYS A 3 17.53 -0.28 21.87
CA LYS A 3 16.56 -0.19 20.77
C LYS A 3 17.35 -0.38 19.47
N THR A 4 17.65 -1.61 19.11
CA THR A 4 18.13 -1.92 17.76
C THR A 4 16.90 -2.22 16.89
N ALA A 5 16.82 -1.59 15.73
CA ALA A 5 15.80 -1.83 14.72
C ALA A 5 16.40 -2.70 13.59
N LYS A 6 15.63 -3.66 13.06
CA LYS A 6 15.97 -4.41 11.84
C LYS A 6 14.76 -4.33 10.91
N ARG A 7 15.02 -3.82 9.72
CA ARG A 7 14.10 -3.63 8.59
C ARG A 7 13.95 -4.90 7.76
N ILE A 8 12.83 -4.98 7.06
CA ILE A 8 12.36 -6.13 6.28
C ILE A 8 12.65 -5.86 4.79
N VAL A 9 13.41 -6.77 4.16
CA VAL A 9 13.78 -6.72 2.73
C VAL A 9 12.66 -7.31 1.88
N LEU A 10 12.13 -6.54 0.92
CA LEU A 10 11.11 -6.99 -0.03
C LEU A 10 11.67 -7.03 -1.46
N SER A 11 12.24 -8.16 -1.87
CA SER A 11 12.52 -8.42 -3.29
C SER A 11 11.31 -9.13 -3.92
N ALA A 12 10.38 -8.39 -4.52
CA ALA A 12 9.28 -8.98 -5.29
C ALA A 12 9.24 -8.37 -6.70
N VAL A 13 9.73 -9.12 -7.69
CA VAL A 13 9.35 -8.94 -9.10
C VAL A 13 7.98 -9.57 -9.27
N LEU A 14 6.92 -8.82 -8.94
CA LEU A 14 5.53 -9.23 -9.17
C LEU A 14 5.06 -8.69 -10.54
N LEU A 15 5.10 -9.56 -11.55
CA LEU A 15 4.24 -9.43 -12.71
C LEU A 15 2.79 -9.63 -12.24
N SER A 16 2.02 -8.53 -12.28
CA SER A 16 0.55 -8.46 -12.18
C SER A 16 -0.11 -9.12 -10.95
N LEU A 17 -0.13 -8.42 -9.80
CA LEU A 17 -1.24 -8.26 -8.84
C LEU A 17 -0.68 -7.71 -7.51
N ALA A 18 -1.20 -6.54 -7.09
CA ALA A 18 -0.94 -5.82 -5.83
C ALA A 18 0.47 -5.22 -5.61
N GLY A 19 0.48 -4.04 -4.97
CA GLY A 19 1.57 -3.04 -4.96
C GLY A 19 2.92 -3.52 -4.43
N VAL A 20 3.97 -3.04 -5.10
CA VAL A 20 5.35 -3.09 -4.59
C VAL A 20 5.39 -2.26 -3.30
N VAL A 21 5.78 -2.87 -2.18
CA VAL A 21 5.90 -2.18 -0.88
C VAL A 21 7.37 -1.76 -0.67
N PRO A 22 7.66 -0.50 -0.27
CA PRO A 22 9.05 -0.01 -0.16
C PRO A 22 9.79 -0.51 1.08
N SER A 23 11.04 -0.93 0.91
CA SER A 23 11.93 -1.47 1.95
C SER A 23 12.48 -0.45 2.97
N GLN A 24 12.10 0.84 2.91
CA GLN A 24 12.73 1.89 3.73
C GLN A 24 12.02 2.24 5.05
N ALA A 25 10.87 1.65 5.37
CA ALA A 25 10.21 1.98 6.64
C ALA A 25 10.95 1.28 7.80
N ILE A 26 11.44 2.04 8.79
CA ILE A 26 11.92 1.43 10.05
C ILE A 26 10.69 1.09 10.88
N VAL A 27 10.58 -0.17 11.26
CA VAL A 27 9.90 -0.54 12.49
C VAL A 27 10.97 -1.11 13.42
N ALA A 28 10.93 -0.77 14.71
CA ALA A 28 11.89 -1.32 15.67
C ALA A 28 11.83 -2.86 15.65
N GLU A 29 12.94 -3.58 15.90
CA GLU A 29 12.97 -5.06 15.83
C GLU A 29 11.90 -5.68 16.70
N ASN A 30 11.74 -5.05 17.86
CA ASN A 30 10.81 -5.42 18.90
C ASN A 30 9.41 -4.85 18.65
N GLN A 31 9.07 -4.46 17.41
CA GLN A 31 7.76 -3.95 17.05
C GLN A 31 7.25 -4.53 15.73
N ARG A 32 5.93 -4.59 15.59
CA ARG A 32 5.24 -4.86 14.32
C ARG A 32 4.21 -3.78 14.11
N GLU A 33 4.09 -3.32 12.87
CA GLU A 33 3.19 -2.22 12.51
C GLU A 33 2.07 -2.75 11.61
N LEU A 34 0.83 -2.38 11.93
CA LEU A 34 -0.38 -2.71 11.17
C LEU A 34 -1.01 -1.39 10.68
N ASP A 35 -1.46 -1.35 9.44
CA ASP A 35 -2.27 -0.22 8.96
C ASP A 35 -3.64 -0.27 9.60
N ILE A 36 -4.13 0.86 10.11
CA ILE A 36 -5.48 0.96 10.66
C ILE A 36 -6.23 2.19 10.16
N ILE A 37 -7.54 2.03 10.00
CA ILE A 37 -8.51 3.09 9.75
C ILE A 37 -9.50 3.08 10.90
N VAL A 38 -9.49 4.15 11.68
CA VAL A 38 -10.42 4.35 12.80
C VAL A 38 -11.51 5.32 12.39
N ARG A 39 -12.76 4.98 12.70
CA ARG A 39 -13.91 5.87 12.57
C ARG A 39 -14.54 6.05 13.93
N ASP A 40 -14.51 7.28 14.41
CA ASP A 40 -15.13 7.68 15.66
C ASP A 40 -16.53 8.20 15.40
N PHE A 41 -17.53 7.70 16.13
CA PHE A 41 -18.93 8.05 15.95
C PHE A 41 -19.46 8.83 17.16
N PRO A 42 -20.50 9.66 16.96
CA PRO A 42 -21.19 10.26 18.09
C PRO A 42 -21.98 9.17 18.84
N VAL A 43 -22.08 9.29 20.16
CA VAL A 43 -22.87 8.37 21.00
C VAL A 43 -24.37 8.35 20.67
N THR A 44 -24.84 9.32 19.89
CA THR A 44 -26.20 9.37 19.33
C THR A 44 -26.42 8.41 18.16
N HIS A 45 -25.37 7.73 17.68
CA HIS A 45 -25.48 6.78 16.57
C HIS A 45 -26.46 5.64 16.91
N PRO A 46 -27.43 5.31 16.04
CA PRO A 46 -28.48 4.34 16.36
C PRO A 46 -28.06 2.88 16.50
N ASP A 47 -26.83 2.51 16.19
CA ASP A 47 -26.32 1.13 16.34
C ASP A 47 -25.42 0.96 17.58
N PHE A 48 -25.07 2.05 18.28
CA PHE A 48 -24.20 2.05 19.47
C PHE A 48 -25.00 2.41 20.73
N GLU A 49 -24.54 1.95 21.89
CA GLU A 49 -25.18 2.20 23.19
C GLU A 49 -26.66 1.81 23.23
N ASN A 50 -27.04 0.64 22.70
CA ASN A 50 -28.45 0.24 22.63
C ASN A 50 -28.92 -0.77 23.68
N PHE A 51 -28.01 -1.45 24.40
CA PHE A 51 -28.36 -2.34 25.53
C PHE A 51 -29.48 -3.34 25.19
N GLN A 52 -29.39 -3.95 24.00
CA GLN A 52 -30.50 -4.71 23.43
C GLN A 52 -30.67 -6.07 24.09
N GLU A 53 -29.62 -6.59 24.70
CA GLU A 53 -29.61 -7.73 25.59
C GLU A 53 -30.39 -7.47 26.89
N GLU A 54 -30.24 -6.30 27.50
CA GLU A 54 -31.06 -5.86 28.63
C GLU A 54 -32.48 -5.55 28.19
N ALA A 55 -32.66 -4.99 26.99
CA ALA A 55 -33.97 -4.70 26.44
C ALA A 55 -34.79 -5.99 26.23
N TYR A 56 -34.15 -7.06 25.74
CA TYR A 56 -34.77 -8.39 25.64
C TYR A 56 -35.12 -8.95 27.02
N ASN A 57 -34.16 -8.93 27.95
CA ASN A 57 -34.40 -9.35 29.33
C ASN A 57 -35.56 -8.58 29.96
N SER A 58 -35.67 -7.30 29.65
CA SER A 58 -36.76 -6.44 30.11
C SER A 58 -38.11 -6.92 29.61
N ILE A 59 -38.20 -7.30 28.34
CA ILE A 59 -39.44 -7.86 27.77
C ILE A 59 -39.78 -9.21 28.39
N ALA A 60 -38.80 -10.11 28.49
CA ALA A 60 -39.00 -11.48 28.92
C ALA A 60 -39.29 -11.61 30.43
N ASN A 61 -38.67 -10.76 31.25
CA ASN A 61 -38.61 -10.92 32.71
C ASN A 61 -39.04 -9.70 33.52
N GLY A 62 -39.45 -8.59 32.87
CA GLY A 62 -39.66 -7.31 33.53
C GLY A 62 -40.76 -7.19 34.57
N SER A 63 -41.64 -8.18 34.69
CA SER A 63 -42.63 -8.27 35.77
C SER A 63 -42.15 -9.05 37.00
N LYS A 64 -40.98 -9.71 36.93
CA LYS A 64 -40.48 -10.62 37.97
C LYS A 64 -39.30 -10.07 38.78
N ASN A 65 -38.45 -9.24 38.18
CA ASN A 65 -37.34 -8.55 38.83
C ASN A 65 -37.50 -7.04 38.60
N ARG A 66 -37.66 -6.25 39.67
CA ARG A 66 -38.00 -4.82 39.59
C ARG A 66 -36.90 -3.92 39.00
N ASP A 67 -35.72 -4.48 38.69
CA ASP A 67 -34.51 -3.71 38.42
C ASP A 67 -33.81 -4.02 37.06
N ILE A 68 -34.33 -4.90 36.20
CA ILE A 68 -33.80 -5.07 34.81
C ILE A 68 -34.96 -5.39 33.86
N GLY A 69 -36.12 -4.77 34.05
CA GLY A 69 -37.15 -5.03 33.06
C GLY A 69 -38.46 -4.30 33.07
N ASP A 70 -38.74 -3.51 34.10
CA ASP A 70 -39.81 -2.55 33.96
C ASP A 70 -39.37 -1.43 33.01
N LEU A 71 -40.02 -1.32 31.85
CA LEU A 71 -39.76 -0.25 30.87
C LEU A 71 -39.88 1.15 31.50
N THR A 72 -40.67 1.30 32.57
CA THR A 72 -40.82 2.58 33.28
C THR A 72 -39.58 3.04 34.04
N THR A 73 -38.62 2.13 34.27
CA THR A 73 -37.34 2.46 34.90
C THR A 73 -36.30 2.97 33.89
N TRP A 74 -36.56 2.82 32.59
CA TRP A 74 -35.65 3.26 31.54
C TRP A 74 -35.68 4.77 31.38
N HIS A 75 -34.51 5.33 31.07
CA HIS A 75 -34.34 6.75 30.83
C HIS A 75 -35.13 7.19 29.59
N SER A 76 -35.67 8.42 29.64
CA SER A 76 -36.56 8.92 28.59
C SER A 76 -35.90 8.93 27.23
N SER A 77 -34.59 9.18 27.14
CA SER A 77 -33.82 9.16 25.89
C SER A 77 -33.95 7.86 25.09
N TYR A 78 -34.23 6.72 25.75
CA TYR A 78 -34.50 5.44 25.08
C TYR A 78 -35.99 5.24 24.83
N THR A 79 -36.83 5.46 25.85
CA THR A 79 -38.28 5.21 25.75
C THR A 79 -39.00 6.13 24.76
N THR A 80 -38.43 7.30 24.45
CA THR A 80 -38.94 8.21 23.41
C THR A 80 -38.27 8.05 22.06
N ASP A 81 -37.19 7.26 21.98
CA ASP A 81 -36.53 6.93 20.72
C ASP A 81 -37.34 5.86 19.98
N THR A 82 -37.93 6.26 18.86
CA THR A 82 -38.78 5.39 18.05
C THR A 82 -38.01 4.25 17.40
N GLU A 83 -36.74 4.45 17.04
CA GLU A 83 -35.91 3.43 16.40
C GLU A 83 -35.49 2.39 17.44
N TRP A 84 -35.02 2.83 18.61
CA TRP A 84 -34.70 1.92 19.71
C TRP A 84 -35.93 1.11 20.15
N MET A 85 -37.08 1.77 20.37
CA MET A 85 -38.32 1.09 20.77
C MET A 85 -38.76 0.02 19.75
N LYS A 86 -38.56 0.28 18.45
CA LYS A 86 -38.83 -0.68 17.39
C LYS A 86 -37.88 -1.88 17.46
N ARG A 87 -36.56 -1.65 17.54
CA ARG A 87 -35.56 -2.74 17.64
C ARG A 87 -35.77 -3.59 18.87
N ARG A 88 -35.99 -2.96 20.03
CA ARG A 88 -36.37 -3.63 21.29
C ARG A 88 -37.55 -4.59 21.11
N SER A 89 -38.57 -4.22 20.35
CA SER A 89 -39.75 -5.08 20.13
C SER A 89 -39.52 -6.31 19.25
N GLN A 90 -38.33 -6.44 18.65
CA GLN A 90 -37.97 -7.50 17.69
C GLN A 90 -36.66 -8.21 18.09
N PRO A 91 -36.62 -8.86 19.27
CA PRO A 91 -35.39 -9.46 19.78
C PRO A 91 -34.86 -10.62 18.95
N ASP A 92 -35.70 -11.34 18.21
CA ASP A 92 -35.23 -12.42 17.31
C ASP A 92 -34.45 -11.87 16.10
N VAL A 93 -34.63 -10.58 15.78
CA VAL A 93 -33.96 -9.90 14.66
C VAL A 93 -32.77 -9.08 15.16
N TYR A 94 -32.96 -8.27 16.21
CA TYR A 94 -31.94 -7.33 16.67
C TYR A 94 -31.23 -7.76 17.96
N GLY A 95 -31.62 -8.87 18.57
CA GLY A 95 -30.99 -9.38 19.79
C GLY A 95 -29.55 -9.83 19.57
N CYS A 96 -28.76 -9.71 20.63
CA CYS A 96 -27.38 -10.17 20.69
C CYS A 96 -27.33 -11.52 21.41
N GLY A 97 -26.42 -12.40 21.01
CA GLY A 97 -26.08 -13.62 21.74
C GLY A 97 -25.03 -13.33 22.81
N ASN A 98 -25.39 -13.49 24.08
CA ASN A 98 -24.48 -13.38 25.22
C ASN A 98 -24.99 -14.26 26.39
N THR A 99 -24.44 -14.11 27.59
CA THR A 99 -24.86 -14.92 28.76
C THR A 99 -26.33 -14.77 29.13
N GLN A 100 -26.94 -13.61 28.86
CA GLN A 100 -28.34 -13.33 29.16
C GLN A 100 -29.30 -13.92 28.12
N SER A 101 -28.84 -14.00 26.87
CA SER A 101 -29.57 -14.49 25.70
C SER A 101 -28.79 -15.61 24.98
N PRO A 102 -28.40 -16.70 25.69
CA PRO A 102 -27.50 -17.71 25.13
C PRO A 102 -28.10 -18.46 23.94
N SER A 103 -29.43 -18.49 23.82
CA SER A 103 -30.14 -19.10 22.69
C SER A 103 -29.89 -18.38 21.36
N LEU A 104 -29.55 -17.09 21.39
CA LEU A 104 -29.21 -16.27 20.22
C LEU A 104 -27.74 -16.40 19.81
N GLY A 105 -26.89 -16.96 20.68
CA GLY A 105 -25.45 -17.00 20.49
C GLY A 105 -24.84 -18.39 20.42
N ILE A 106 -23.52 -18.42 20.26
CA ILE A 106 -22.68 -19.63 20.30
C ILE A 106 -21.59 -19.40 21.35
N ALA A 107 -21.37 -20.39 22.22
CA ALA A 107 -20.32 -20.30 23.23
C ALA A 107 -18.92 -20.38 22.58
N ILE A 108 -17.97 -19.62 23.10
CA ILE A 108 -16.57 -19.69 22.69
C ILE A 108 -15.79 -20.61 23.63
N GLY A 109 -14.85 -21.37 23.10
CA GLY A 109 -13.92 -22.17 23.89
C GLY A 109 -12.62 -21.43 24.23
N THR A 110 -11.85 -21.98 25.15
CA THR A 110 -10.62 -21.35 25.69
C THR A 110 -9.52 -21.11 24.67
N LEU A 111 -9.53 -21.81 23.53
CA LEU A 111 -8.57 -21.58 22.43
C LEU A 111 -9.05 -20.54 21.40
N GLY A 112 -10.27 -20.02 21.57
CA GLY A 112 -10.86 -19.02 20.70
C GLY A 112 -11.54 -19.57 19.45
N TYR A 113 -12.00 -20.83 19.51
CA TYR A 113 -12.88 -21.42 18.50
C TYR A 113 -14.30 -21.57 19.06
N PRO A 114 -15.35 -21.42 18.24
CA PRO A 114 -16.73 -21.64 18.70
C PRO A 114 -16.93 -23.09 19.16
N LYS A 115 -17.92 -23.31 20.03
CA LYS A 115 -18.27 -24.63 20.59
C LYS A 115 -19.33 -25.38 19.77
N ASP A 116 -20.06 -24.64 18.95
CA ASP A 116 -21.16 -25.12 18.13
C ASP A 116 -21.11 -24.42 16.78
N LEU A 117 -21.84 -24.95 15.79
CA LEU A 117 -21.91 -24.37 14.44
C LEU A 117 -23.13 -23.46 14.25
N ALA A 118 -24.09 -23.53 15.18
CA ALA A 118 -25.32 -22.75 15.15
C ALA A 118 -25.79 -22.43 16.57
N SER A 119 -26.43 -21.27 16.74
CA SER A 119 -27.20 -20.95 17.94
C SER A 119 -28.44 -21.86 18.07
N GLU A 120 -29.06 -21.90 19.25
CA GLU A 120 -30.32 -22.64 19.45
C GLU A 120 -31.45 -22.12 18.55
N THR A 121 -31.45 -20.81 18.24
CA THR A 121 -32.37 -20.18 17.29
C THR A 121 -32.03 -20.42 15.82
N GLY A 122 -30.93 -21.13 15.52
CA GLY A 122 -30.55 -21.55 14.17
C GLY A 122 -29.64 -20.59 13.42
N SER A 123 -29.12 -19.54 14.07
CA SER A 123 -28.15 -18.62 13.46
C SER A 123 -26.79 -19.30 13.34
N LYS A 124 -26.19 -19.28 12.15
CA LYS A 124 -24.92 -19.96 11.87
C LYS A 124 -23.79 -18.95 11.65
N SER A 125 -22.57 -19.33 12.04
CA SER A 125 -21.39 -18.57 11.63
C SER A 125 -21.20 -18.69 10.12
N THR A 126 -20.61 -17.65 9.52
CA THR A 126 -20.33 -17.55 8.09
C THR A 126 -18.88 -17.87 7.75
N VAL A 127 -18.10 -18.38 8.71
CA VAL A 127 -16.78 -18.94 8.40
C VAL A 127 -16.92 -20.17 7.49
N PRO A 128 -15.95 -20.46 6.61
CA PRO A 128 -15.98 -21.64 5.77
C PRO A 128 -16.07 -22.95 6.56
N ASP A 129 -16.68 -23.99 5.99
CA ASP A 129 -16.93 -25.28 6.65
C ASP A 129 -15.65 -25.91 7.26
N TYR A 130 -14.50 -25.80 6.60
CA TYR A 130 -13.23 -26.33 7.12
C TYR A 130 -12.68 -25.50 8.29
N VAL A 131 -12.99 -24.20 8.37
CA VAL A 131 -12.66 -23.38 9.55
C VAL A 131 -13.63 -23.71 10.68
N ALA A 132 -14.93 -23.80 10.38
CA ALA A 132 -15.96 -24.25 11.30
C ALA A 132 -15.64 -25.62 11.91
N ALA A 133 -15.00 -26.53 11.18
CA ALA A 133 -14.61 -27.84 11.69
C ALA A 133 -13.64 -27.80 12.89
N LEU A 134 -12.91 -26.69 13.11
CA LEU A 134 -12.07 -26.48 14.31
C LEU A 134 -12.89 -26.36 15.60
N ALA A 135 -14.17 -26.01 15.49
CA ALA A 135 -15.12 -25.91 16.59
C ALA A 135 -15.48 -27.27 17.21
N LEU A 136 -15.27 -28.37 16.47
CA LEU A 136 -15.78 -29.67 16.86
C LEU A 136 -14.89 -30.37 17.90
N PRO A 137 -15.46 -30.95 18.98
CA PRO A 137 -14.71 -31.55 20.09
C PRO A 137 -13.68 -32.63 19.69
N ALA A 138 -13.87 -33.30 18.55
CA ALA A 138 -12.96 -34.32 18.05
C ALA A 138 -11.63 -33.76 17.51
N ASN A 139 -11.63 -32.49 17.10
CA ASN A 139 -10.47 -31.84 16.46
C ASN A 139 -9.71 -30.95 17.46
N THR A 140 -10.41 -30.35 18.43
CA THR A 140 -9.82 -29.47 19.44
C THR A 140 -10.60 -29.55 20.76
N PRO A 141 -10.29 -30.51 21.67
CA PRO A 141 -10.94 -30.56 22.98
C PRO A 141 -10.57 -29.30 23.77
N GLN A 142 -11.53 -28.40 23.93
CA GLN A 142 -11.37 -27.15 24.69
C GLN A 142 -12.50 -27.03 25.71
N GLY A 143 -12.29 -26.35 26.83
CA GLY A 143 -13.34 -25.96 27.76
C GLY A 143 -14.10 -24.73 27.29
N TYR A 144 -14.86 -24.09 28.18
CA TYR A 144 -15.55 -22.83 27.86
C TYR A 144 -14.63 -21.65 28.14
N ALA A 145 -14.66 -20.63 27.28
CA ALA A 145 -14.08 -19.34 27.61
C ALA A 145 -14.94 -18.68 28.69
N TRP A 146 -14.36 -18.51 29.87
CA TRP A 146 -15.00 -17.81 30.99
C TRP A 146 -14.36 -16.43 31.16
N TYR A 147 -15.17 -15.39 31.22
CA TYR A 147 -14.74 -14.03 31.56
C TYR A 147 -15.36 -13.60 32.89
N GLY A 148 -14.61 -12.88 33.72
CA GLY A 148 -15.09 -12.54 35.05
C GLY A 148 -14.27 -11.48 35.78
N GLU A 149 -14.64 -11.25 37.04
CA GLU A 149 -13.95 -10.37 37.97
C GLU A 149 -13.37 -11.17 39.13
N PHE A 150 -12.14 -10.82 39.51
CA PHE A 150 -11.37 -11.51 40.52
C PHE A 150 -10.72 -10.50 41.47
N SER A 151 -10.48 -10.93 42.72
CA SER A 151 -9.89 -10.09 43.75
C SER A 151 -8.71 -10.78 44.44
N ASN A 152 -8.07 -10.07 45.39
CA ASN A 152 -6.82 -10.45 46.02
C ASN A 152 -5.69 -10.68 45.00
N CYS A 153 -5.71 -9.92 43.91
CA CYS A 153 -4.74 -10.00 42.84
C CYS A 153 -3.37 -9.49 43.30
N GLN A 154 -2.34 -10.23 42.91
CA GLN A 154 -0.95 -9.90 43.20
C GLN A 154 -0.32 -9.16 42.02
N PRO A 155 0.70 -8.30 42.25
CA PRO A 155 1.47 -7.71 41.16
C PRO A 155 2.05 -8.80 40.26
N ASP A 156 1.97 -8.59 38.96
CA ASP A 156 2.52 -9.46 37.93
C ASP A 156 3.12 -8.59 36.83
N THR A 157 4.30 -8.92 36.34
CA THR A 157 5.02 -8.06 35.39
C THR A 157 4.28 -7.89 34.06
N LYS A 158 3.40 -8.82 33.69
CA LYS A 158 2.69 -8.84 32.42
C LYS A 158 1.20 -8.56 32.60
N LEU A 159 0.54 -9.36 33.44
CA LEU A 159 -0.92 -9.33 33.59
C LEU A 159 -1.38 -8.24 34.57
N ASN A 160 -0.57 -7.90 35.58
CA ASN A 160 -0.92 -6.92 36.61
C ASN A 160 0.25 -5.98 36.97
N PRO A 161 0.81 -5.24 36.00
CA PRO A 161 2.00 -4.41 36.24
C PRO A 161 1.72 -3.25 37.20
N LEU A 162 0.45 -2.83 37.30
CA LEU A 162 -0.01 -1.75 38.17
C LEU A 162 -0.35 -2.22 39.60
N GLY A 163 -0.30 -3.53 39.87
CA GLY A 163 -0.56 -4.09 41.19
C GLY A 163 -2.00 -3.91 41.69
N LEU A 164 -2.98 -3.86 40.77
CA LEU A 164 -4.40 -3.74 41.06
C LEU A 164 -4.86 -4.88 41.97
N LYS A 165 -5.81 -4.59 42.87
CA LYS A 165 -6.38 -5.57 43.82
C LYS A 165 -7.58 -6.31 43.28
N VAL A 166 -8.29 -5.69 42.33
CA VAL A 166 -9.43 -6.24 41.61
C VAL A 166 -9.11 -6.15 40.13
N MET A 167 -9.37 -7.22 39.39
CA MET A 167 -9.09 -7.32 37.96
C MET A 167 -10.22 -8.03 37.24
N ARG A 168 -10.42 -7.71 35.96
CA ARG A 168 -11.35 -8.40 35.05
C ARG A 168 -10.62 -9.03 33.89
N GLY A 169 -11.05 -10.21 33.46
CA GLY A 169 -10.36 -10.91 32.37
C GLY A 169 -10.86 -12.33 32.16
N LEU A 170 -10.21 -13.03 31.22
CA LEU A 170 -10.40 -14.46 31.05
C LEU A 170 -9.94 -15.21 32.30
N VAL A 171 -10.74 -16.17 32.76
CA VAL A 171 -10.41 -17.01 33.92
C VAL A 171 -9.08 -17.74 33.71
N ALA A 172 -8.85 -18.24 32.49
CA ALA A 172 -7.62 -18.94 32.12
C ALA A 172 -6.37 -18.06 32.32
N ASP A 173 -6.49 -16.75 32.16
CA ASP A 173 -5.36 -15.83 32.36
C ASP A 173 -5.19 -15.45 33.83
N LEU A 174 -6.28 -15.03 34.50
CA LEU A 174 -6.19 -14.37 35.81
C LEU A 174 -6.43 -15.27 37.01
N CYS A 175 -7.21 -16.35 36.85
CA CYS A 175 -7.76 -17.10 37.97
C CYS A 175 -7.31 -18.57 37.99
N SER A 176 -7.53 -19.37 36.94
CA SER A 176 -7.33 -20.82 37.00
C SER A 176 -7.04 -21.48 35.65
N ASP A 177 -5.96 -22.26 35.59
CA ASP A 177 -5.62 -23.12 34.44
C ASP A 177 -6.60 -24.30 34.30
N ASP A 178 -7.30 -24.70 35.38
CA ASP A 178 -8.25 -25.82 35.38
C ASP A 178 -9.64 -25.42 34.84
N SER A 179 -9.81 -24.17 34.40
CA SER A 179 -11.10 -23.66 33.93
C SER A 179 -11.67 -24.42 32.73
N ASP A 180 -10.82 -25.14 31.99
CA ASP A 180 -11.23 -26.04 30.93
C ASP A 180 -12.13 -27.20 31.39
N SER A 181 -11.92 -27.64 32.63
CA SER A 181 -12.67 -28.74 33.25
C SER A 181 -13.99 -28.30 33.87
N TRP A 182 -14.26 -27.00 33.93
CA TRP A 182 -15.45 -26.48 34.60
C TRP A 182 -16.72 -26.80 33.82
N ALA A 183 -17.67 -27.46 34.50
CA ALA A 183 -18.99 -27.73 33.94
C ALA A 183 -19.74 -26.41 33.64
N LYS A 184 -20.55 -26.41 32.59
CA LYS A 184 -21.35 -25.26 32.13
C LYS A 184 -22.15 -24.57 33.26
N ASN A 185 -22.64 -25.35 34.21
CA ASN A 185 -23.49 -24.90 35.33
C ASN A 185 -22.74 -24.86 36.69
N MET A 186 -21.41 -24.84 36.68
CA MET A 186 -20.62 -24.76 37.90
C MET A 186 -20.91 -23.44 38.66
N ALA A 187 -21.29 -23.55 39.93
CA ALA A 187 -21.56 -22.39 40.78
C ALA A 187 -20.27 -21.66 41.16
N ASP A 188 -20.32 -20.32 41.22
CA ASP A 188 -19.15 -19.46 41.47
C ASP A 188 -18.38 -19.81 42.76
N LYS A 189 -19.08 -20.17 43.84
CA LYS A 189 -18.46 -20.66 45.09
C LYS A 189 -17.56 -21.90 44.94
N SER A 190 -17.69 -22.63 43.83
CA SER A 190 -16.92 -23.84 43.52
C SER A 190 -15.75 -23.54 42.58
N LYS A 191 -15.68 -22.33 42.02
CA LYS A 191 -14.63 -21.88 41.11
C LYS A 191 -13.50 -21.30 41.93
N GLN A 192 -12.37 -22.01 41.98
CA GLN A 192 -11.20 -21.62 42.77
C GLN A 192 -10.19 -20.90 41.88
N CYS A 193 -9.56 -19.85 42.42
CA CYS A 193 -8.47 -19.14 41.75
C CYS A 193 -7.12 -19.50 42.37
N THR A 194 -6.17 -19.88 41.53
CA THR A 194 -4.81 -20.30 41.88
C THR A 194 -3.73 -19.42 41.24
N LYS A 195 -4.05 -18.62 40.22
CA LYS A 195 -3.12 -17.77 39.45
C LYS A 195 -2.92 -16.37 40.07
N THR A 196 -2.82 -15.32 39.24
CA THR A 196 -2.54 -13.92 39.63
C THR A 196 -3.53 -13.41 40.68
N CYS A 197 -4.80 -13.74 40.51
CA CYS A 197 -5.86 -13.46 41.47
C CYS A 197 -6.16 -14.69 42.34
N LYS A 198 -6.52 -14.45 43.60
CA LYS A 198 -6.68 -15.51 44.62
C LYS A 198 -8.14 -15.73 45.03
N THR A 199 -9.02 -14.80 44.69
CA THR A 199 -10.43 -14.88 45.04
C THR A 199 -11.27 -14.73 43.79
N HIS A 200 -12.20 -15.67 43.61
CA HIS A 200 -13.23 -15.61 42.57
C HIS A 200 -14.35 -14.66 43.00
N GLY A 201 -14.69 -13.67 42.17
CA GLY A 201 -15.84 -12.79 42.37
C GLY A 201 -17.06 -13.32 41.63
N TRP A 202 -17.02 -13.22 40.30
CA TRP A 202 -18.02 -13.77 39.40
C TRP A 202 -17.37 -14.16 38.07
N SER A 203 -17.98 -15.07 37.32
CA SER A 203 -17.54 -15.38 35.95
C SER A 203 -18.67 -15.99 35.12
N GLN A 204 -18.68 -15.69 33.83
CA GLN A 204 -19.70 -16.14 32.89
C GLN A 204 -19.05 -16.76 31.64
N ILE A 205 -19.76 -17.70 31.01
CA ILE A 205 -19.36 -18.23 29.71
C ILE A 205 -19.57 -17.15 28.68
N VAL A 206 -18.57 -16.93 27.82
CA VAL A 206 -18.67 -15.98 26.73
C VAL A 206 -19.44 -16.61 25.57
N TYR A 207 -20.50 -15.93 25.13
CA TYR A 207 -21.24 -16.26 23.92
C TYR A 207 -21.12 -15.10 22.94
N ILE A 208 -21.07 -15.43 21.65
CA ILE A 208 -21.03 -14.48 20.55
C ILE A 208 -22.30 -14.56 19.71
N THR A 209 -22.57 -13.56 18.88
CA THR A 209 -23.63 -13.51 17.88
C THR A 209 -23.10 -13.93 16.50
N PRO A 210 -23.36 -15.16 16.04
CA PRO A 210 -22.75 -15.65 14.81
C PRO A 210 -23.37 -15.06 13.54
N GLY A 211 -22.57 -14.95 12.47
CA GLY A 211 -23.05 -14.76 11.10
C GLY A 211 -23.62 -13.38 10.80
N MET A 212 -23.14 -12.35 11.49
CA MET A 212 -23.49 -10.95 11.21
C MET A 212 -22.95 -10.45 9.87
N VAL A 213 -21.82 -11.01 9.42
CA VAL A 213 -21.09 -10.60 8.21
C VAL A 213 -20.98 -11.74 7.20
N LYS A 214 -20.73 -11.43 5.93
CA LYS A 214 -20.52 -12.44 4.89
C LYS A 214 -19.14 -13.06 4.96
N GLU A 215 -18.99 -14.26 4.39
CA GLU A 215 -17.72 -14.99 4.34
C GLU A 215 -16.61 -14.24 3.57
N ALA A 216 -16.98 -13.54 2.49
CA ALA A 216 -16.04 -12.92 1.57
C ALA A 216 -16.05 -11.38 1.66
N LEU A 217 -14.86 -10.78 1.68
CA LEU A 217 -14.69 -9.34 1.49
C LEU A 217 -14.90 -8.95 0.03
N TYR A 218 -15.40 -7.72 -0.16
CA TYR A 218 -15.42 -7.08 -1.47
C TYR A 218 -14.25 -6.11 -1.58
N PHE A 219 -13.42 -6.26 -2.61
CA PHE A 219 -12.32 -5.35 -2.91
C PHE A 219 -12.70 -4.44 -4.07
N PRO A 220 -12.80 -3.11 -3.88
CA PRO A 220 -12.99 -2.20 -4.99
C PRO A 220 -11.75 -2.20 -5.90
N LYS A 221 -11.95 -1.88 -7.18
CA LYS A 221 -10.85 -1.72 -8.14
C LYS A 221 -10.39 -0.27 -8.18
N ASP A 222 -9.08 -0.04 -8.23
CA ASP A 222 -8.49 1.28 -8.47
C ASP A 222 -8.66 1.72 -9.93
N ALA A 223 -8.20 2.94 -10.25
CA ALA A 223 -8.32 3.53 -11.59
C ALA A 223 -7.60 2.70 -12.67
N GLU A 224 -6.60 1.92 -12.27
CA GLU A 224 -5.82 1.00 -13.10
C GLU A 224 -6.39 -0.43 -13.13
N GLY A 225 -7.50 -0.69 -12.43
CA GLY A 225 -8.20 -1.96 -12.41
C GLY A 225 -7.67 -2.99 -11.41
N ASN A 226 -6.72 -2.64 -10.54
CA ASN A 226 -6.18 -3.52 -9.49
C ASN A 226 -7.07 -3.48 -8.24
N LEU A 227 -7.08 -4.56 -7.47
CA LEU A 227 -7.81 -4.62 -6.20
C LEU A 227 -7.17 -3.69 -5.15
N ASP A 228 -7.98 -2.85 -4.50
CA ASP A 228 -7.56 -2.01 -3.38
C ASP A 228 -7.65 -2.78 -2.06
N MET A 229 -6.50 -3.30 -1.62
CA MET A 229 -6.38 -4.02 -0.35
C MET A 229 -6.54 -3.13 0.89
N TYR A 230 -6.48 -1.81 0.75
CA TYR A 230 -6.53 -0.87 1.88
C TYR A 230 -7.93 -0.31 2.14
N SER A 231 -8.87 -0.53 1.23
CA SER A 231 -10.26 -0.11 1.39
C SER A 231 -11.25 -1.25 1.10
N PRO A 232 -11.06 -2.48 1.63
CA PRO A 232 -12.03 -3.53 1.45
C PRO A 232 -13.36 -3.16 2.10
N THR A 233 -14.44 -3.67 1.54
CA THR A 233 -15.78 -3.55 2.11
C THR A 233 -16.17 -4.88 2.76
N ILE A 234 -16.36 -4.84 4.07
CA ILE A 234 -17.03 -5.90 4.82
C ILE A 234 -18.55 -5.77 4.62
N LEU A 235 -19.20 -6.89 4.33
CA LEU A 235 -20.62 -6.90 3.97
C LEU A 235 -21.47 -7.52 5.07
N LYS A 236 -22.58 -6.84 5.43
CA LYS A 236 -23.61 -7.40 6.31
C LYS A 236 -24.21 -8.65 5.66
N ASN A 237 -24.40 -9.69 6.47
CA ASN A 237 -25.10 -10.92 6.08
C ASN A 237 -26.57 -10.92 6.54
N ARG A 238 -26.82 -10.45 7.77
CA ARG A 238 -28.17 -10.37 8.35
C ARG A 238 -28.27 -9.24 9.36
N ASP A 239 -29.51 -8.82 9.63
CA ASP A 239 -29.77 -8.00 10.81
C ASP A 239 -29.60 -8.87 12.07
N ALA A 240 -28.79 -8.39 12.99
CA ALA A 240 -28.46 -9.04 14.26
C ALA A 240 -27.73 -8.04 15.15
N CYS A 241 -28.00 -8.10 16.46
CA CYS A 241 -27.32 -7.30 17.46
C CYS A 241 -27.16 -5.81 17.06
N ASP A 242 -28.27 -5.14 16.77
CA ASP A 242 -28.34 -3.71 16.42
C ASP A 242 -27.45 -3.22 15.26
N ASN A 243 -27.13 -4.06 14.28
CA ASN A 243 -26.35 -3.67 13.09
C ASN A 243 -27.23 -3.09 11.94
N GLY A 244 -28.29 -2.35 12.29
CA GLY A 244 -29.26 -1.83 11.33
C GLY A 244 -28.63 -0.93 10.27
N LEU A 245 -27.60 -0.18 10.65
CA LEU A 245 -26.81 0.74 9.82
C LEU A 245 -25.37 0.25 9.62
N PHE A 246 -25.16 -1.08 9.59
CA PHE A 246 -23.83 -1.71 9.45
C PHE A 246 -23.00 -1.16 8.28
N GLU A 247 -23.63 -0.78 7.18
CA GLU A 247 -22.92 -0.20 6.02
C GLU A 247 -22.15 1.08 6.38
N GLN A 248 -22.53 1.77 7.45
CA GLN A 248 -21.86 2.98 7.95
C GLN A 248 -20.61 2.67 8.77
N TRP A 249 -20.48 1.46 9.32
CA TRP A 249 -19.44 1.12 10.29
C TRP A 249 -18.03 1.22 9.69
N TYR A 250 -17.86 0.82 8.43
CA TYR A 250 -16.54 0.75 7.79
C TYR A 250 -16.46 1.48 6.43
N ALA A 251 -17.48 2.24 6.07
CA ALA A 251 -17.52 3.02 4.84
C ALA A 251 -17.62 4.53 5.14
N ASP A 252 -17.16 5.36 4.20
CA ASP A 252 -17.32 6.81 4.30
C ASP A 252 -18.64 7.25 3.66
N SER A 253 -19.17 8.41 4.06
CA SER A 253 -20.46 8.90 3.54
C SER A 253 -20.45 9.05 2.02
N VAL A 254 -21.43 8.44 1.35
CA VAL A 254 -21.60 8.50 -0.11
C VAL A 254 -22.93 9.17 -0.46
N ALA A 255 -22.88 10.24 -1.27
CA ALA A 255 -24.07 10.95 -1.72
C ALA A 255 -25.05 10.04 -2.47
N GLY A 256 -26.35 10.15 -2.20
CA GLY A 256 -27.41 9.37 -2.82
C GLY A 256 -27.57 7.93 -2.29
N THR A 257 -26.93 7.58 -1.17
CA THR A 257 -26.98 6.24 -0.57
C THR A 257 -27.59 6.26 0.84
N LYS A 258 -27.90 5.08 1.41
CA LYS A 258 -28.35 4.97 2.83
C LYS A 258 -27.30 5.44 3.84
N ILE A 259 -26.07 5.66 3.39
CA ILE A 259 -24.93 6.12 4.17
C ILE A 259 -24.59 7.59 3.85
N GLU A 260 -25.49 8.34 3.20
CA GLU A 260 -25.32 9.77 2.98
C GLU A 260 -25.53 10.57 4.28
N GLY A 261 -24.60 11.47 4.59
CA GLY A 261 -24.70 12.36 5.76
C GLY A 261 -24.19 11.74 7.06
N ILE A 262 -23.43 10.63 7.01
CA ILE A 262 -22.82 10.06 8.22
C ILE A 262 -21.87 11.09 8.84
N ALA A 263 -22.06 11.32 10.13
CA ALA A 263 -21.17 12.10 10.96
C ALA A 263 -20.22 11.18 11.73
N HIS A 264 -19.30 10.49 11.06
CA HIS A 264 -18.14 9.89 11.73
C HIS A 264 -16.89 10.70 11.41
N LYS A 265 -15.91 10.62 12.30
CA LYS A 265 -14.60 11.24 12.10
C LYS A 265 -13.57 10.16 11.81
N ARG A 266 -12.98 10.23 10.61
CA ARG A 266 -12.05 9.22 10.10
C ARG A 266 -10.60 9.62 10.39
N THR A 267 -9.82 8.65 10.88
CA THR A 267 -8.37 8.73 11.01
C THR A 267 -7.73 7.51 10.34
N ASN A 268 -6.74 7.73 9.47
CA ASN A 268 -5.88 6.68 8.95
C ASN A 268 -4.53 6.76 9.68
N THR A 269 -4.06 5.66 10.26
CA THR A 269 -2.81 5.65 11.04
C THR A 269 -2.28 4.22 11.19
N THR A 270 -1.32 4.01 12.09
CA THR A 270 -0.74 2.69 12.36
C THR A 270 -0.99 2.22 13.79
N LEU A 271 -1.15 0.92 13.93
CA LEU A 271 -1.18 0.21 15.20
C LEU A 271 0.16 -0.50 15.41
N ILE A 272 0.79 -0.26 16.56
CA ILE A 272 2.04 -0.93 16.94
C ILE A 272 1.72 -2.09 17.87
N LEU A 273 2.31 -3.25 17.57
CA LEU A 273 2.41 -4.40 18.45
C LEU A 273 3.85 -4.47 18.99
N ASP A 274 4.03 -4.42 20.30
CA ASP A 274 5.35 -4.53 20.92
C ASP A 274 5.74 -5.99 21.13
N GLN A 275 7.01 -6.33 20.99
CA GLN A 275 7.50 -7.67 21.25
C GLN A 275 7.28 -8.02 22.72
N ASP A 276 6.67 -9.17 22.94
CA ASP A 276 6.40 -9.67 24.28
C ASP A 276 7.74 -9.92 25.00
N PRO A 277 7.99 -9.23 26.13
CA PRO A 277 9.26 -9.36 26.85
C PRO A 277 9.45 -10.73 27.50
N THR A 278 8.38 -11.52 27.63
CA THR A 278 8.38 -12.86 28.22
C THR A 278 8.42 -13.98 27.18
N ASP A 279 8.08 -13.67 25.93
CA ASP A 279 8.03 -14.64 24.84
C ASP A 279 8.31 -13.93 23.51
N SER A 280 9.59 -13.84 23.15
CA SER A 280 10.06 -13.08 21.99
C SER A 280 9.50 -13.57 20.64
N LYS A 281 8.82 -14.72 20.60
CA LYS A 281 8.07 -15.21 19.43
C LYS A 281 6.90 -14.29 19.10
N TYR A 282 6.30 -13.61 20.08
CA TYR A 282 5.08 -12.86 19.91
C TYR A 282 5.28 -11.35 19.97
N PHE A 283 4.45 -10.66 19.21
CA PHE A 283 4.21 -9.23 19.28
C PHE A 283 2.78 -9.00 19.73
N GLU A 284 2.59 -8.08 20.66
CA GLU A 284 1.33 -7.89 21.34
C GLU A 284 1.05 -6.41 21.61
N ILE A 285 -0.22 -6.05 21.48
CA ILE A 285 -0.82 -4.94 22.20
C ILE A 285 -1.88 -5.52 23.11
N ASP A 286 -1.89 -5.10 24.38
CA ASP A 286 -2.90 -5.50 25.35
C ASP A 286 -3.44 -4.25 26.05
N LYS A 287 -4.64 -3.84 25.68
CA LYS A 287 -5.37 -2.70 26.22
C LYS A 287 -6.72 -3.19 26.68
N ASN A 288 -6.86 -3.39 27.99
CA ASN A 288 -8.04 -3.99 28.60
C ASN A 288 -8.39 -3.26 29.89
N TRP A 289 -9.51 -3.62 30.50
CA TRP A 289 -10.00 -3.01 31.74
C TRP A 289 -8.94 -2.79 32.84
N ASN A 290 -7.94 -3.68 32.95
CA ASN A 290 -6.92 -3.64 34.02
C ASN A 290 -5.77 -2.65 33.78
N ASN A 291 -5.62 -2.10 32.58
CA ASN A 291 -4.51 -1.19 32.25
C ASN A 291 -5.00 0.09 31.59
N GLY A 292 -6.27 0.41 31.82
CA GLY A 292 -6.95 1.55 31.24
C GLY A 292 -7.23 1.34 29.75
N GLY A 293 -7.69 0.14 29.39
CA GLY A 293 -8.16 -0.24 28.06
C GLY A 293 -9.24 0.69 27.58
N TYR A 294 -8.81 1.69 26.81
CA TYR A 294 -9.59 2.77 26.21
C TYR A 294 -8.90 3.19 24.91
N PHE A 295 -8.55 2.17 24.13
CA PHE A 295 -7.81 2.27 22.88
C PHE A 295 -8.82 2.46 21.74
N PRO A 296 -8.54 3.23 20.68
CA PRO A 296 -7.32 4.00 20.41
C PRO A 296 -7.37 5.48 20.81
N LEU A 297 -8.54 6.05 21.11
CA LEU A 297 -8.79 7.48 20.93
C LEU A 297 -8.31 8.39 22.07
N ASP A 298 -8.23 7.87 23.30
CA ASP A 298 -7.89 8.66 24.49
C ASP A 298 -6.45 8.49 24.96
N SER A 299 -5.95 9.53 25.64
CA SER A 299 -4.74 9.49 26.46
C SER A 299 -5.12 9.50 27.93
N ILE A 300 -4.61 8.55 28.70
CA ILE A 300 -4.85 8.41 30.13
C ILE A 300 -3.54 8.36 30.91
N SER A 301 -3.58 8.66 32.21
CA SER A 301 -2.44 8.49 33.10
C SER A 301 -2.07 7.01 33.30
N ASP A 302 -0.78 6.73 33.45
CA ASP A 302 -0.22 5.40 33.71
C ASP A 302 0.07 5.16 35.22
N ASP A 303 -0.35 6.08 36.09
CA ASP A 303 -0.19 6.01 37.55
C ASP A 303 -1.17 5.05 38.25
N GLY A 304 -1.88 4.23 37.47
CA GLY A 304 -2.93 3.32 37.94
C GLY A 304 -4.25 4.00 38.32
N LYS A 305 -4.40 5.31 38.10
CA LYS A 305 -5.68 6.03 38.28
C LYS A 305 -6.44 6.25 36.99
N PHE A 306 -5.82 6.03 35.83
CA PHE A 306 -6.45 6.16 34.51
C PHE A 306 -7.17 7.51 34.29
N THR A 307 -6.59 8.60 34.79
CA THR A 307 -7.14 9.95 34.62
C THR A 307 -7.05 10.34 33.15
N TRP A 308 -8.14 10.80 32.56
CA TRP A 308 -8.16 11.32 31.19
C TRP A 308 -7.28 12.57 31.08
N MET A 309 -6.30 12.53 30.19
CA MET A 309 -5.35 13.62 29.96
C MET A 309 -5.68 14.42 28.69
N GLY A 310 -6.45 13.84 27.78
CA GLY A 310 -6.78 14.46 26.51
C GLY A 310 -7.02 13.45 25.41
N SER A 311 -7.57 13.93 24.30
CA SER A 311 -7.59 13.21 23.02
C SER A 311 -6.18 12.87 22.57
N LYS A 312 -6.00 11.66 22.03
CA LYS A 312 -4.70 11.18 21.58
C LYS A 312 -4.31 11.84 20.25
N PRO A 313 -3.15 12.53 20.16
CA PRO A 313 -2.78 13.31 18.97
C PRO A 313 -2.69 12.50 17.66
N GLN A 314 -2.43 11.19 17.76
CA GLN A 314 -2.42 10.26 16.63
C GLN A 314 -3.81 10.13 15.95
N TYR A 315 -4.88 10.51 16.66
CA TYR A 315 -6.27 10.44 16.21
C TYR A 315 -6.90 11.85 16.23
N PRO A 316 -6.48 12.75 15.31
CA PRO A 316 -6.88 14.14 15.35
C PRO A 316 -8.36 14.36 14.99
N ASN A 317 -8.96 13.43 14.24
CA ASN A 317 -10.35 13.48 13.83
C ASN A 317 -11.18 12.60 14.78
N GLN A 318 -11.63 13.17 15.90
CA GLN A 318 -12.47 12.50 16.89
C GLN A 318 -13.47 13.46 17.55
N PHE A 319 -14.59 12.95 18.06
CA PHE A 319 -15.61 13.67 18.83
C PHE A 319 -15.16 13.95 20.27
N GLY A 320 -14.11 13.26 20.73
CA GLY A 320 -13.59 13.38 22.09
C GLY A 320 -14.40 12.53 23.06
N ALA A 321 -14.09 12.61 24.35
CA ALA A 321 -14.73 11.76 25.34
C ALA A 321 -16.21 12.11 25.54
N GLN A 322 -17.08 11.18 25.13
CA GLN A 322 -18.55 11.32 25.14
C GLN A 322 -19.25 10.45 26.19
N SER A 323 -18.51 9.57 26.90
CA SER A 323 -19.09 8.62 27.86
C SER A 323 -18.22 8.43 29.11
N LEU A 324 -18.70 7.61 30.05
CA LEU A 324 -18.01 7.23 31.27
C LEU A 324 -17.80 5.71 31.32
N SER A 325 -16.59 5.25 31.60
CA SER A 325 -16.25 3.84 31.86
C SER A 325 -16.69 3.38 33.24
N ILE A 326 -17.98 3.53 33.53
CA ILE A 326 -18.64 2.99 34.71
C ILE A 326 -19.87 2.24 34.23
N PHE A 327 -20.19 1.12 34.88
CA PHE A 327 -21.47 0.48 34.61
C PHE A 327 -22.60 1.40 35.09
N CYS A 328 -23.24 2.12 34.18
CA CYS A 328 -24.31 3.06 34.48
C CYS A 328 -25.38 2.94 33.39
N PRO A 329 -26.12 1.81 33.41
CA PRO A 329 -27.12 1.55 32.39
C PRO A 329 -28.25 2.58 32.42
N PRO A 330 -28.99 2.76 31.32
CA PRO A 330 -30.09 3.71 31.24
C PRO A 330 -31.37 3.22 31.96
N TYR A 331 -31.27 2.32 32.94
CA TYR A 331 -32.40 1.80 33.72
C TYR A 331 -32.01 1.65 35.20
N GLN A 332 -33.00 1.55 36.10
CA GLN A 332 -32.72 1.37 37.53
C GLN A 332 -32.11 0.01 37.78
N TYR A 333 -30.94 -0.05 38.44
CA TYR A 333 -30.20 -1.27 38.70
C TYR A 333 -29.94 -1.42 40.21
N GLN A 334 -30.28 -2.57 40.80
CA GLN A 334 -30.31 -2.76 42.27
C GLN A 334 -28.96 -2.54 42.98
N TRP A 335 -27.84 -2.71 42.28
CA TRP A 335 -26.51 -2.53 42.87
C TRP A 335 -25.92 -1.13 42.61
N ALA A 336 -26.65 -0.23 41.95
CA ALA A 336 -26.16 1.10 41.61
C ALA A 336 -25.64 1.87 42.83
N SER A 337 -26.35 1.78 43.97
CA SER A 337 -25.98 2.48 45.22
C SER A 337 -24.71 1.94 45.89
N THR A 338 -24.33 0.70 45.62
CA THR A 338 -23.17 0.02 46.22
C THR A 338 -22.05 -0.20 45.21
N GLN A 339 -22.21 0.23 43.97
CA GLN A 339 -21.21 0.06 42.93
C GLN A 339 -19.97 0.88 43.26
N THR A 340 -18.82 0.22 43.20
CA THR A 340 -17.52 0.86 43.30
C THR A 340 -16.73 0.65 42.02
N ASP A 341 -15.82 1.56 41.74
CA ASP A 341 -14.83 1.35 40.69
C ASP A 341 -13.68 0.43 41.14
N PHE A 342 -12.68 0.27 40.28
CA PHE A 342 -11.49 -0.56 40.53
C PHE A 342 -10.62 -0.08 41.70
N MET A 343 -10.81 1.17 42.17
CA MET A 343 -10.15 1.71 43.37
C MET A 343 -10.99 1.55 44.64
N GLY A 344 -12.23 1.07 44.52
CA GLY A 344 -13.16 0.96 45.64
C GLY A 344 -13.97 2.22 45.91
N ASP A 345 -13.88 3.25 45.06
CA ASP A 345 -14.65 4.48 45.21
C ASP A 345 -16.07 4.29 44.67
N ASN A 346 -17.07 4.77 45.40
CA ASN A 346 -18.48 4.61 45.01
C ASN A 346 -18.82 5.50 43.79
N THR A 347 -19.36 4.90 42.72
CA THR A 347 -19.63 5.61 41.45
C THR A 347 -21.07 6.07 41.30
N ALA A 348 -21.95 5.83 42.27
CA ALA A 348 -23.40 6.06 42.16
C ALA A 348 -23.74 7.54 41.87
N LYS A 349 -23.06 8.47 42.56
CA LYS A 349 -23.28 9.91 42.38
C LYS A 349 -22.91 10.37 40.97
N LEU A 350 -21.78 9.89 40.45
CA LEU A 350 -21.31 10.22 39.11
C LEU A 350 -22.27 9.66 38.05
N CYS A 351 -22.71 8.40 38.20
CA CYS A 351 -23.71 7.78 37.33
C CYS A 351 -25.02 8.59 37.30
N ASN A 352 -25.56 8.96 38.47
CA ASN A 352 -26.77 9.77 38.54
C ASN A 352 -26.61 11.14 37.86
N ALA A 353 -25.45 11.78 37.99
CA ALA A 353 -25.16 13.04 37.30
C ALA A 353 -25.10 12.86 35.78
N TRP A 354 -24.53 11.75 35.31
CA TRP A 354 -24.47 11.41 33.89
C TRP A 354 -25.85 11.18 33.28
N ILE A 355 -26.67 10.34 33.91
CA ILE A 355 -28.05 10.11 33.49
C ILE A 355 -28.86 11.42 33.51
N ALA A 356 -28.73 12.23 34.56
CA ALA A 356 -29.43 13.52 34.65
C ALA A 356 -29.03 14.52 33.55
N ALA A 357 -27.82 14.41 33.01
CA ALA A 357 -27.35 15.22 31.88
C ALA A 357 -27.76 14.65 30.50
N GLY A 358 -28.52 13.55 30.45
CA GLY A 358 -29.00 12.91 29.23
C GLY A 358 -28.42 11.51 28.99
N GLY A 359 -27.42 11.11 29.77
CA GLY A 359 -26.84 9.76 29.74
C GLY A 359 -26.19 9.37 28.40
N PRO A 360 -26.17 8.07 28.05
CA PRO A 360 -25.42 7.55 26.90
C PRO A 360 -25.92 7.97 25.52
N LYS A 361 -27.07 8.65 25.41
CA LYS A 361 -27.58 9.22 24.14
C LYS A 361 -27.33 10.72 24.02
N ASN A 362 -26.46 11.30 24.85
CA ASN A 362 -26.06 12.71 24.77
C ASN A 362 -24.54 12.85 24.94
N GLY A 363 -23.84 13.28 23.88
CA GLY A 363 -22.38 13.41 23.87
C GLY A 363 -21.80 14.40 24.89
N ASP A 364 -22.59 15.37 25.36
CA ASP A 364 -22.15 16.35 26.38
C ASP A 364 -22.33 15.84 27.82
N ALA A 365 -23.08 14.75 28.01
CA ALA A 365 -23.51 14.31 29.34
C ALA A 365 -22.34 13.86 30.21
N ALA A 366 -21.37 13.13 29.64
CA ALA A 366 -20.20 12.63 30.40
C ALA A 366 -19.30 13.77 30.89
N GLN A 367 -19.12 14.79 30.04
CA GLN A 367 -18.37 15.99 30.41
C GLN A 367 -19.09 16.76 31.53
N ALA A 368 -20.42 16.93 31.43
CA ALA A 368 -21.22 17.57 32.46
C ALA A 368 -21.16 16.82 33.82
N ALA A 369 -21.26 15.49 33.79
CA ALA A 369 -21.11 14.64 34.97
C ALA A 369 -19.70 14.79 35.58
N THR A 370 -18.67 14.85 34.74
CA THR A 370 -17.29 15.03 35.17
C THR A 370 -17.08 16.36 35.90
N LEU A 371 -17.75 17.43 35.50
CA LEU A 371 -17.69 18.72 36.22
C LEU A 371 -18.32 18.64 37.62
N SER A 372 -19.28 17.74 37.84
CA SER A 372 -19.95 17.55 39.14
C SER A 372 -19.14 16.72 40.14
N ASP A 373 -18.20 15.91 39.63
CA ASP A 373 -17.23 15.14 40.41
C ASP A 373 -15.91 15.04 39.63
N PRO A 374 -15.02 16.06 39.70
CA PRO A 374 -13.82 16.09 38.87
C PRO A 374 -12.85 14.93 39.10
N THR A 375 -12.86 14.33 40.30
CA THR A 375 -11.94 13.24 40.64
C THR A 375 -12.39 11.93 40.01
N LEU A 376 -13.63 11.52 40.25
CA LEU A 376 -14.16 10.30 39.65
C LEU A 376 -14.47 10.49 38.16
N GLY A 377 -14.96 11.67 37.79
CA GLY A 377 -15.28 12.02 36.42
C GLY A 377 -14.07 11.88 35.50
N GLN A 378 -12.94 12.54 35.80
CA GLN A 378 -11.75 12.43 34.95
C GLN A 378 -11.17 11.02 34.90
N ARG A 379 -11.29 10.25 35.99
CA ARG A 379 -10.89 8.84 36.03
C ARG A 379 -11.68 7.99 35.04
N HIS A 380 -12.95 8.31 34.80
CA HIS A 380 -13.86 7.49 34.01
C HIS A 380 -14.25 8.10 32.66
N LEU A 381 -13.92 9.35 32.38
CA LEU A 381 -14.26 10.04 31.13
C LEU A 381 -13.54 9.42 29.92
N ARG A 382 -14.30 8.95 28.92
CA ARG A 382 -13.79 8.20 27.75
C ARG A 382 -14.53 8.47 26.46
N ASN A 383 -13.87 8.15 25.35
CA ASN A 383 -14.43 8.08 24.01
C ASN A 383 -14.62 6.62 23.58
N TYR A 384 -15.89 6.26 23.38
CA TYR A 384 -16.39 4.95 22.94
C TYR A 384 -17.17 5.12 21.62
N GLY A 385 -17.67 4.03 21.04
CA GLY A 385 -18.47 4.13 19.82
C GLY A 385 -17.60 4.37 18.61
N PHE A 386 -16.64 3.48 18.36
CA PHE A 386 -15.76 3.57 17.22
C PHE A 386 -15.68 2.25 16.48
N THR A 387 -15.19 2.32 15.26
CA THR A 387 -14.81 1.14 14.49
C THR A 387 -13.38 1.26 14.03
N MET A 388 -12.72 0.13 13.84
CA MET A 388 -11.37 0.02 13.34
C MET A 388 -11.29 -1.07 12.29
N MET A 389 -10.87 -0.71 11.08
CA MET A 389 -10.39 -1.69 10.11
C MET A 389 -8.87 -1.72 10.19
N GLY A 390 -8.28 -2.90 10.28
CA GLY A 390 -6.84 -3.06 10.21
C GLY A 390 -6.41 -3.99 9.08
N TYR A 391 -5.21 -3.76 8.58
CA TYR A 391 -4.63 -4.48 7.44
C TYR A 391 -3.13 -4.68 7.60
N ALA A 392 -2.65 -5.84 7.18
CA ALA A 392 -1.26 -6.07 6.83
C ALA A 392 -1.13 -7.12 5.74
N ALA A 393 -0.07 -7.03 4.94
CA ALA A 393 0.42 -8.18 4.19
C ALA A 393 1.50 -8.88 5.02
N PHE A 394 1.50 -10.20 5.04
CA PHE A 394 2.47 -11.00 5.77
C PHE A 394 3.02 -12.11 4.90
N LYS A 395 4.25 -12.54 5.22
CA LYS A 395 4.90 -13.64 4.54
C LYS A 395 4.71 -14.92 5.35
N TYR A 396 4.12 -15.94 4.73
CA TYR A 396 3.87 -17.21 5.39
C TYR A 396 5.15 -18.03 5.52
N LYS A 397 5.45 -18.52 6.74
CA LYS A 397 6.55 -19.47 6.98
C LYS A 397 6.02 -20.86 7.29
N LYS A 398 6.26 -21.79 6.38
CA LYS A 398 5.70 -23.14 6.43
C LYS A 398 6.15 -23.90 7.67
N GLY A 399 5.20 -24.31 8.51
CA GLY A 399 5.46 -25.09 9.71
C GLY A 399 6.02 -24.28 10.88
N ALA A 400 6.03 -22.94 10.80
CA ALA A 400 6.45 -22.08 11.91
C ALA A 400 5.39 -21.96 13.02
N GLY A 401 4.17 -22.49 12.80
CA GLY A 401 3.07 -22.36 13.75
C GLY A 401 2.73 -20.90 14.02
N GLU A 402 2.69 -20.09 12.95
CA GLU A 402 2.37 -18.67 13.03
C GLU A 402 0.88 -18.47 13.32
N VAL A 403 0.57 -17.54 14.23
CA VAL A 403 -0.80 -17.25 14.62
C VAL A 403 -1.04 -15.74 14.70
N PHE A 404 -2.27 -15.35 14.40
CA PHE A 404 -2.81 -14.04 14.73
C PHE A 404 -4.00 -14.24 15.66
N LYS A 405 -3.90 -13.71 16.88
CA LYS A 405 -4.92 -13.85 17.92
C LYS A 405 -5.50 -12.50 18.29
N PHE A 406 -6.80 -12.51 18.55
CA PHE A 406 -7.51 -11.39 19.14
C PHE A 406 -8.16 -11.81 20.46
N THR A 407 -8.28 -10.89 21.39
CA THR A 407 -9.18 -11.01 22.53
C THR A 407 -9.81 -9.65 22.80
N GLY A 408 -11.13 -9.58 22.75
CA GLY A 408 -11.84 -8.33 22.94
C GLY A 408 -13.34 -8.52 23.04
N ASP A 409 -14.02 -7.50 23.54
CA ASP A 409 -15.48 -7.39 23.64
C ASP A 409 -16.07 -6.87 22.32
N ASP A 410 -17.40 -6.82 22.28
CA ASP A 410 -18.18 -6.40 21.11
C ASP A 410 -17.77 -7.14 19.81
N ASP A 411 -17.76 -6.45 18.68
CA ASP A 411 -17.63 -7.12 17.38
C ASP A 411 -16.18 -7.19 16.93
N MET A 412 -15.74 -8.40 16.58
CA MET A 412 -14.49 -8.61 15.89
C MET A 412 -14.60 -9.65 14.77
N TRP A 413 -14.04 -9.30 13.61
CA TRP A 413 -13.89 -10.22 12.48
C TRP A 413 -12.45 -10.20 11.97
N ILE A 414 -11.91 -11.37 11.64
CA ILE A 414 -10.59 -11.51 10.97
C ILE A 414 -10.79 -12.26 9.66
N TYR A 415 -10.28 -11.68 8.59
CA TYR A 415 -10.22 -12.27 7.25
C TYR A 415 -8.76 -12.50 6.86
N VAL A 416 -8.49 -13.63 6.22
CA VAL A 416 -7.20 -13.90 5.59
C VAL A 416 -7.44 -14.13 4.11
N ASP A 417 -6.68 -13.46 3.26
CA ASP A 417 -6.86 -13.46 1.81
C ASP A 417 -8.30 -13.17 1.36
N GLY A 418 -8.99 -12.29 2.10
CA GLY A 418 -10.36 -11.86 1.82
C GLY A 418 -11.46 -12.82 2.30
N VAL A 419 -11.11 -13.93 2.96
CA VAL A 419 -12.07 -14.95 3.43
C VAL A 419 -12.08 -14.98 4.97
N LEU A 420 -13.27 -15.06 5.57
CA LEU A 420 -13.49 -14.98 7.02
C LEU A 420 -12.87 -16.18 7.75
N VAL A 421 -12.12 -15.92 8.82
CA VAL A 421 -11.48 -16.95 9.67
C VAL A 421 -11.98 -16.89 11.10
N VAL A 422 -12.24 -15.69 11.62
CA VAL A 422 -12.73 -15.47 12.98
C VAL A 422 -13.98 -14.62 12.92
N ASP A 423 -15.06 -15.12 13.51
CA ASP A 423 -16.36 -14.46 13.62
C ASP A 423 -16.74 -14.34 15.10
N LEU A 424 -16.51 -13.17 15.68
CA LEU A 424 -16.85 -12.82 17.07
C LEU A 424 -17.78 -11.61 17.06
N GLY A 425 -18.88 -11.68 16.32
CA GLY A 425 -19.82 -10.55 16.22
C GLY A 425 -20.76 -10.45 17.42
N GLY A 426 -21.25 -9.25 17.71
CA GLY A 426 -22.26 -8.93 18.72
C GLY A 426 -21.71 -8.39 20.05
N THR A 427 -22.56 -7.77 20.86
CA THR A 427 -22.18 -7.21 22.17
C THR A 427 -22.02 -8.33 23.20
N HIS A 428 -20.76 -8.64 23.53
CA HIS A 428 -20.40 -9.71 24.44
C HIS A 428 -19.15 -9.37 25.26
N LEU A 429 -18.97 -10.06 26.39
CA LEU A 429 -17.73 -10.01 27.18
C LEU A 429 -16.52 -10.44 26.33
N ALA A 430 -15.30 -10.08 26.75
CA ALA A 430 -14.12 -10.32 25.92
C ALA A 430 -13.95 -11.79 25.51
N ALA A 431 -13.98 -12.04 24.20
CA ALA A 431 -13.87 -13.35 23.57
C ALA A 431 -12.52 -13.49 22.86
N ALA A 432 -11.91 -14.67 22.93
CA ALA A 432 -10.70 -14.98 22.17
C ALA A 432 -11.03 -15.47 20.76
N GLY A 433 -10.20 -15.12 19.79
CA GLY A 433 -10.24 -15.64 18.42
C GLY A 433 -8.84 -15.94 17.91
N THR A 434 -8.65 -17.06 17.21
CA THR A 434 -7.33 -17.50 16.71
C THR A 434 -7.36 -17.85 15.23
N ALA A 435 -6.55 -17.16 14.42
CA ALA A 435 -6.20 -17.58 13.07
C ALA A 435 -4.85 -18.32 13.09
N ASN A 436 -4.82 -19.57 12.63
CA ASN A 436 -3.62 -20.41 12.55
C ASN A 436 -3.18 -20.55 11.09
N MET A 437 -2.01 -20.03 10.75
CA MET A 437 -1.58 -19.93 9.35
C MET A 437 -1.28 -21.29 8.72
N ASP A 438 -0.73 -22.26 9.48
CA ASP A 438 -0.48 -23.61 8.96
C ASP A 438 -1.78 -24.36 8.65
N TYR A 439 -2.82 -24.15 9.45
CA TYR A 439 -4.14 -24.73 9.19
C TYR A 439 -4.80 -24.14 7.94
N LEU A 440 -4.75 -22.81 7.80
CA LEU A 440 -5.27 -22.12 6.62
C LEU A 440 -4.51 -22.52 5.35
N ALA A 441 -3.18 -22.62 5.44
CA ALA A 441 -2.31 -23.07 4.37
C ALA A 441 -2.67 -24.47 3.87
N ALA A 442 -2.87 -25.42 4.80
CA ALA A 442 -3.21 -26.81 4.47
C ALA A 442 -4.58 -26.96 3.79
N ASN A 443 -5.47 -25.97 3.95
CA ASN A 443 -6.82 -25.96 3.38
C ASN A 443 -6.98 -24.97 2.22
N SER A 444 -5.89 -24.54 1.58
CA SER A 444 -5.95 -23.65 0.42
C SER A 444 -6.76 -22.36 0.66
N HIS A 445 -6.78 -21.85 1.89
CA HIS A 445 -7.62 -20.71 2.26
C HIS A 445 -7.33 -19.49 1.37
N GLY A 446 -8.38 -18.82 0.88
CA GLY A 446 -8.28 -17.70 -0.06
C GLY A 446 -8.03 -18.11 -1.53
N CYS A 447 -7.95 -19.41 -1.80
CA CYS A 447 -7.69 -19.99 -3.11
C CYS A 447 -8.73 -21.00 -3.61
N HIS A 448 -9.91 -21.03 -2.99
CA HIS A 448 -11.04 -21.75 -3.54
C HIS A 448 -11.70 -20.99 -4.69
N PHE A 449 -12.46 -21.72 -5.51
CA PHE A 449 -13.19 -21.11 -6.61
C PHE A 449 -14.21 -20.08 -6.09
N GLY A 450 -14.06 -18.84 -6.53
CA GLY A 450 -14.93 -17.72 -6.12
C GLY A 450 -14.40 -16.92 -4.93
N ASP A 451 -13.28 -17.33 -4.31
CA ASP A 451 -12.63 -16.55 -3.26
C ASP A 451 -12.17 -15.19 -3.83
N PRO A 452 -12.20 -14.10 -3.03
CA PRO A 452 -11.92 -12.76 -3.52
C PRO A 452 -10.54 -12.61 -4.16
N LEU A 453 -9.55 -13.38 -3.71
CA LEU A 453 -8.17 -13.32 -4.17
C LEU A 453 -7.75 -14.55 -4.99
N ALA A 454 -8.70 -15.34 -5.49
CA ALA A 454 -8.44 -16.57 -6.24
C ALA A 454 -7.50 -16.37 -7.45
N ASP A 455 -7.57 -15.20 -8.12
CA ASP A 455 -6.72 -14.86 -9.27
C ASP A 455 -5.22 -14.81 -8.92
N SER A 456 -4.88 -14.54 -7.65
CA SER A 456 -3.50 -14.49 -7.17
C SER A 456 -2.93 -15.86 -6.79
N CYS A 457 -3.72 -16.93 -6.84
CA CYS A 457 -3.35 -18.21 -6.23
C CYS A 457 -2.22 -18.94 -6.95
N ALA A 458 -2.01 -18.68 -8.25
CA ALA A 458 -0.90 -19.28 -9.00
C ALA A 458 0.47 -19.02 -8.34
N THR A 459 0.64 -17.87 -7.67
CA THR A 459 1.86 -17.53 -6.95
C THR A 459 1.84 -18.05 -5.51
N LYS A 460 0.66 -18.22 -4.89
CA LYS A 460 0.50 -18.59 -3.48
C LYS A 460 0.50 -20.09 -3.19
N ILE A 461 -0.01 -20.94 -4.08
CA ILE A 461 -0.16 -22.39 -3.79
C ILE A 461 0.82 -23.26 -4.57
N ASP A 462 1.25 -24.36 -3.96
CA ASP A 462 2.02 -25.42 -4.60
C ASP A 462 1.13 -26.39 -5.40
N ALA A 463 1.75 -27.40 -6.03
CA ALA A 463 1.02 -28.38 -6.84
C ALA A 463 0.06 -29.27 -6.02
N ALA A 464 0.19 -29.30 -4.68
CA ALA A 464 -0.72 -30.00 -3.79
C ALA A 464 -1.86 -29.11 -3.29
N GLY A 465 -1.92 -27.84 -3.71
CA GLY A 465 -2.91 -26.86 -3.27
C GLY A 465 -2.60 -26.23 -1.91
N VAL A 466 -1.42 -26.47 -1.34
CA VAL A 466 -1.01 -25.88 -0.04
C VAL A 466 -0.32 -24.55 -0.29
N TRP A 467 -0.43 -23.59 0.63
CA TRP A 467 0.38 -22.36 0.52
C TRP A 467 1.88 -22.69 0.41
N LYS A 468 2.57 -22.03 -0.51
CA LYS A 468 4.01 -22.15 -0.69
C LYS A 468 4.71 -21.56 0.54
N ASP A 469 5.87 -22.10 0.86
CA ASP A 469 6.73 -21.42 1.83
C ASP A 469 7.13 -20.05 1.27
N GLU A 470 7.19 -19.04 2.15
CA GLU A 470 7.58 -17.68 1.82
C GLU A 470 6.60 -16.94 0.88
N SER A 471 5.37 -17.44 0.66
CA SER A 471 4.33 -16.72 -0.10
C SER A 471 3.71 -15.59 0.69
N TRP A 472 3.28 -14.54 -0.02
CA TRP A 472 2.61 -13.38 0.57
C TRP A 472 1.10 -13.57 0.66
N HIS A 473 0.56 -13.21 1.82
CA HIS A 473 -0.86 -13.28 2.16
C HIS A 473 -1.32 -11.98 2.82
N HIS A 474 -2.62 -11.76 2.85
CA HIS A 474 -3.23 -10.55 3.38
C HIS A 474 -4.06 -10.88 4.62
N ILE A 475 -3.93 -10.09 5.68
CA ILE A 475 -4.81 -10.17 6.84
C ILE A 475 -5.56 -8.84 6.98
N HIS A 476 -6.88 -8.95 7.11
CA HIS A 476 -7.77 -7.83 7.43
C HIS A 476 -8.49 -8.15 8.72
N PHE A 477 -8.68 -7.14 9.56
CA PHE A 477 -9.53 -7.27 10.74
C PHE A 477 -10.44 -6.07 10.90
N PHE A 478 -11.60 -6.31 11.50
CA PHE A 478 -12.66 -5.33 11.67
C PHE A 478 -13.14 -5.42 13.11
N TYR A 479 -12.99 -4.33 13.85
CA TYR A 479 -13.36 -4.21 15.25
C TYR A 479 -14.37 -3.08 15.42
N ALA A 480 -15.49 -3.31 16.10
CA ALA A 480 -16.43 -2.26 16.48
C ALA A 480 -16.68 -2.30 17.99
N ASP A 481 -16.42 -1.17 18.63
CA ASP A 481 -16.57 -0.95 20.07
C ASP A 481 -17.81 -0.09 20.27
N ARG A 482 -18.86 -0.68 20.86
CA ARG A 482 -20.25 -0.21 20.76
C ARG A 482 -20.90 0.04 22.11
N GLN A 483 -20.28 -0.41 23.20
CA GLN A 483 -20.81 -0.29 24.56
C GLN A 483 -19.79 0.33 25.52
N THR A 484 -20.30 1.02 26.53
CA THR A 484 -19.48 1.82 27.46
C THR A 484 -19.08 1.10 28.76
N ASP A 485 -19.45 -0.17 28.90
CA ASP A 485 -19.18 -0.99 30.09
C ASP A 485 -17.81 -1.71 30.05
N GLY A 486 -17.09 -1.63 28.93
CA GLY A 486 -15.73 -2.13 28.73
C GLY A 486 -15.19 -1.78 27.33
N SER A 487 -13.87 -1.69 27.19
CA SER A 487 -13.20 -1.69 25.88
C SER A 487 -11.96 -2.55 26.03
N ASN A 488 -12.04 -3.78 25.54
CA ASN A 488 -10.99 -4.77 25.63
C ASN A 488 -10.45 -5.05 24.23
N LEU A 489 -9.18 -4.75 24.03
CA LEU A 489 -8.46 -5.06 22.82
C LEU A 489 -7.10 -5.65 23.17
N ARG A 490 -6.93 -6.92 22.82
CA ARG A 490 -5.64 -7.58 22.81
C ARG A 490 -5.41 -8.23 21.46
N ILE A 491 -4.37 -7.82 20.78
CA ILE A 491 -3.89 -8.50 19.55
C ILE A 491 -2.55 -9.11 19.89
N ARG A 492 -2.43 -10.43 19.71
CA ARG A 492 -1.19 -11.18 19.89
C ARG A 492 -0.86 -11.93 18.60
N SER A 493 0.26 -11.61 17.99
CA SER A 493 0.67 -12.14 16.69
C SER A 493 2.07 -12.73 16.77
N SER A 494 2.33 -13.84 16.08
CA SER A 494 3.69 -14.33 15.83
C SER A 494 4.05 -14.28 14.35
N LEU A 495 3.33 -13.48 13.56
CA LEU A 495 3.65 -13.27 12.15
C LEU A 495 5.04 -12.64 12.07
N SER A 496 5.99 -13.41 11.53
CA SER A 496 7.41 -13.08 11.62
C SER A 496 7.78 -11.89 10.73
N GLU A 497 7.14 -11.76 9.57
CA GLU A 497 7.42 -10.75 8.56
C GLU A 497 6.12 -10.10 8.07
N LEU A 498 6.03 -8.78 8.28
CA LEU A 498 4.94 -7.95 7.78
C LEU A 498 5.50 -6.98 6.73
N ALA A 499 4.71 -6.72 5.70
CA ALA A 499 5.04 -5.68 4.74
C ALA A 499 5.00 -4.29 5.43
N PRO A 500 5.85 -3.35 5.01
CA PRO A 500 5.80 -1.96 5.46
C PRO A 500 4.41 -1.33 5.33
N SER A 501 4.04 -0.56 6.35
CA SER A 501 2.75 0.11 6.44
C SER A 501 2.60 1.25 5.43
N ARG A 502 1.38 1.39 4.88
CA ARG A 502 0.98 2.52 4.02
C ARG A 502 0.83 3.83 4.80
N TYR A 503 0.52 3.76 6.10
CA TYR A 503 0.41 4.91 6.97
C TYR A 503 1.64 5.11 7.87
N GLY A 504 2.69 4.31 7.70
CA GLY A 504 3.90 4.30 8.53
C GLY A 504 4.88 5.43 8.22
N GLN A 505 6.15 5.19 8.52
CA GLN A 505 7.25 6.10 8.16
C GLN A 505 7.31 6.31 6.63
N PRO A 506 7.53 7.54 6.14
CA PRO A 506 7.77 7.79 4.72
C PRO A 506 8.97 7.02 4.18
N ALA A 507 8.74 6.30 3.09
CA ALA A 507 9.72 5.45 2.41
C ALA A 507 9.60 5.62 0.89
N ALA A 508 10.72 5.85 0.21
CA ALA A 508 10.79 5.92 -1.23
C ALA A 508 10.87 4.52 -1.85
N ASN A 509 10.05 4.25 -2.87
CA ASN A 509 10.00 2.98 -3.56
C ASN A 509 10.73 3.05 -4.91
N ASN A 510 10.05 3.64 -5.91
CA ASN A 510 10.60 3.86 -7.24
C ASN A 510 10.90 5.35 -7.39
N VAL A 511 12.13 5.64 -7.79
CA VAL A 511 12.58 6.99 -8.10
C VAL A 511 12.92 7.05 -9.57
N SER A 512 12.22 7.88 -10.33
CA SER A 512 12.58 8.18 -11.70
C SER A 512 13.19 9.56 -11.80
N VAL A 513 14.37 9.66 -12.41
CA VAL A 513 15.13 10.90 -12.51
C VAL A 513 15.28 11.30 -13.97
N LYS A 514 15.11 12.59 -14.24
CA LYS A 514 15.30 13.23 -15.53
C LYS A 514 16.16 14.49 -15.36
N ASN A 515 17.17 14.66 -16.22
CA ASN A 515 17.97 15.88 -16.28
C ASN A 515 17.27 16.94 -17.14
N GLU A 516 17.25 18.18 -16.65
CA GLU A 516 16.71 19.35 -17.36
C GLU A 516 17.70 20.52 -17.25
N THR A 517 17.62 21.48 -18.18
CA THR A 517 18.51 22.64 -18.20
C THR A 517 17.67 23.90 -18.10
N ARG A 518 18.04 24.78 -17.17
CA ARG A 518 17.42 26.10 -17.02
C ARG A 518 17.80 27.02 -18.17
N GLU A 519 17.07 28.12 -18.34
CA GLU A 519 17.39 29.16 -19.33
C GLU A 519 18.79 29.78 -19.13
N ASP A 520 19.31 29.77 -17.90
CA ASP A 520 20.64 30.27 -17.55
C ASP A 520 21.80 29.28 -17.84
N GLY A 521 21.47 28.09 -18.39
CA GLY A 521 22.43 27.04 -18.72
C GLY A 521 22.77 26.10 -17.56
N THR A 522 22.23 26.31 -16.37
CA THR A 522 22.45 25.41 -15.22
C THR A 522 21.54 24.17 -15.30
N THR A 523 22.08 23.00 -14.95
CA THR A 523 21.33 21.74 -14.94
C THR A 523 20.58 21.56 -13.60
N TYR A 524 19.35 21.07 -13.66
CA TYR A 524 18.59 20.58 -12.51
C TYR A 524 18.00 19.20 -12.81
N GLN A 525 17.57 18.50 -11.77
CA GLN A 525 16.91 17.21 -11.93
C GLN A 525 15.45 17.28 -11.52
N ALA A 526 14.59 16.79 -12.41
CA ALA A 526 13.23 16.44 -12.09
C ALA A 526 13.20 14.99 -11.61
N VAL A 527 12.71 14.79 -10.40
CA VAL A 527 12.65 13.52 -9.67
C VAL A 527 11.18 13.21 -9.41
N SER A 528 10.69 12.12 -9.99
CA SER A 528 9.40 11.55 -9.61
C SER A 528 9.64 10.42 -8.61
N MET A 529 9.01 10.51 -7.44
CA MET A 529 9.23 9.57 -6.35
C MET A 529 7.89 9.01 -5.87
N LEU A 530 7.75 7.68 -5.91
CA LEU A 530 6.62 6.98 -5.29
C LEU A 530 6.92 6.71 -3.82
N LEU A 531 6.08 7.22 -2.94
CA LEU A 531 6.14 7.00 -1.50
C LEU A 531 5.05 6.01 -1.06
N ASN A 532 5.30 5.21 -0.02
CA ASN A 532 4.24 4.41 0.62
C ASN A 532 3.09 5.27 1.17
N THR A 533 3.43 6.42 1.75
CA THR A 533 2.51 7.29 2.50
C THR A 533 2.48 8.71 1.95
N GLU A 534 1.40 9.42 2.26
CA GLU A 534 1.32 10.87 2.10
C GLU A 534 2.15 11.55 3.20
N LEU A 535 2.89 12.60 2.83
CA LEU A 535 3.63 13.46 3.74
C LEU A 535 2.68 14.40 4.49
N ASP A 536 2.91 14.64 5.78
CA ASP A 536 2.10 15.63 6.50
C ASP A 536 2.30 17.06 5.95
N MET A 537 1.33 17.91 6.22
CA MET A 537 1.32 19.29 5.71
C MET A 537 2.56 20.07 6.17
N GLU A 538 3.01 19.85 7.41
CA GLU A 538 4.20 20.53 7.95
C GLU A 538 5.47 20.10 7.21
N THR A 539 5.63 18.81 6.91
CA THR A 539 6.73 18.27 6.11
C THR A 539 6.71 18.85 4.70
N TYR A 540 5.55 18.83 4.04
CA TYR A 540 5.39 19.36 2.70
C TYR A 540 5.81 20.84 2.64
N GLN A 541 5.34 21.65 3.60
CA GLN A 541 5.69 23.06 3.73
C GLN A 541 7.18 23.26 4.05
N ASN A 542 7.77 22.47 4.95
CA ASN A 542 9.18 22.56 5.27
C ASN A 542 10.07 22.19 4.07
N ILE A 543 9.73 21.16 3.30
CA ILE A 543 10.44 20.83 2.06
C ILE A 543 10.34 21.99 1.07
N ALA A 544 9.15 22.55 0.86
CA ALA A 544 8.96 23.67 -0.05
C ALA A 544 9.71 24.96 0.37
N MET A 545 9.79 25.24 1.67
CA MET A 545 10.43 26.47 2.19
C MET A 545 11.94 26.33 2.43
N LYS A 546 12.39 25.14 2.87
CA LYS A 546 13.77 24.91 3.34
C LYS A 546 14.56 23.93 2.46
N GLY A 547 13.91 23.14 1.60
CA GLY A 547 14.55 22.10 0.80
C GLY A 547 15.66 22.61 -0.13
N ALA A 548 15.56 23.85 -0.61
CA ALA A 548 16.60 24.50 -1.41
C ALA A 548 17.89 24.77 -0.60
N THR A 549 17.78 24.79 0.73
CA THR A 549 18.86 25.14 1.68
C THR A 549 19.26 24.00 2.62
N GLN A 550 18.46 22.94 2.69
CA GLN A 550 18.70 21.76 3.53
C GLN A 550 18.43 20.49 2.72
N PRO A 551 19.32 19.48 2.78
CA PRO A 551 19.22 18.28 1.97
C PRO A 551 18.22 17.29 2.58
N ALA A 552 16.96 17.34 2.13
CA ALA A 552 15.91 16.43 2.60
C ALA A 552 16.09 14.98 2.11
N ILE A 553 16.94 14.78 1.11
CA ILE A 553 17.27 13.47 0.53
C ILE A 553 18.79 13.29 0.57
N ILE A 554 19.23 12.09 0.97
CA ILE A 554 20.62 11.65 0.90
C ILE A 554 20.79 10.66 -0.25
N VAL A 555 21.97 10.70 -0.85
CA VAL A 555 22.33 9.88 -2.01
C VAL A 555 23.69 9.25 -1.77
N MET A 556 23.76 7.93 -1.74
CA MET A 556 25.02 7.19 -1.68
C MET A 556 25.39 6.67 -3.07
N ARG A 557 26.65 6.89 -3.46
CA ARG A 557 27.20 6.45 -4.75
C ARG A 557 28.49 5.72 -4.57
N THR A 558 28.62 4.60 -5.25
CA THR A 558 29.90 3.91 -5.41
C THR A 558 30.61 4.41 -6.66
N GLU A 559 31.78 5.00 -6.51
CA GLU A 559 32.58 5.59 -7.59
C GLU A 559 34.08 5.28 -7.44
N LYS A 560 34.88 5.65 -8.45
CA LYS A 560 36.34 5.51 -8.39
C LYS A 560 36.97 6.80 -7.87
N ASP A 561 37.84 6.70 -6.88
CA ASP A 561 38.65 7.83 -6.42
C ASP A 561 39.75 8.20 -7.44
N ALA A 562 40.49 9.29 -7.17
CA ALA A 562 41.60 9.74 -8.01
C ALA A 562 42.74 8.72 -8.15
N SER A 563 42.78 7.71 -7.28
CA SER A 563 43.77 6.62 -7.28
C SER A 563 43.26 5.36 -7.97
N GLY A 564 42.01 5.35 -8.46
CA GLY A 564 41.36 4.19 -9.11
C GLY A 564 40.77 3.16 -8.14
N ASN A 565 40.73 3.45 -6.84
CA ASN A 565 40.07 2.62 -5.85
C ASN A 565 38.56 2.84 -5.87
N THR A 566 37.80 1.79 -5.61
CA THR A 566 36.34 1.93 -5.43
C THR A 566 36.06 2.50 -4.05
N VAL A 567 35.35 3.63 -4.00
CA VAL A 567 34.95 4.32 -2.76
C VAL A 567 33.46 4.62 -2.81
N THR A 568 32.81 4.65 -1.65
CA THR A 568 31.40 5.06 -1.55
C THR A 568 31.32 6.45 -0.93
N LYS A 569 30.71 7.41 -1.64
CA LYS A 569 30.52 8.78 -1.18
C LYS A 569 29.05 9.08 -0.91
N THR A 570 28.83 10.06 -0.04
CA THR A 570 27.49 10.55 0.31
C THR A 570 27.29 11.98 -0.19
N TYR A 571 26.16 12.21 -0.85
CA TYR A 571 25.72 13.51 -1.36
C TYR A 571 24.37 13.91 -0.75
N GLY A 572 24.08 15.21 -0.78
CA GLY A 572 22.79 15.76 -0.39
C GLY A 572 22.03 16.26 -1.61
N PHE A 573 20.78 15.83 -1.77
CA PHE A 573 19.89 16.37 -2.80
C PHE A 573 18.99 17.47 -2.21
N TYR A 574 19.11 18.67 -2.76
CA TYR A 574 18.41 19.86 -2.32
C TYR A 574 17.17 20.08 -3.19
N ILE A 575 16.00 19.92 -2.59
CA ILE A 575 14.70 20.02 -3.27
C ILE A 575 14.32 21.50 -3.37
N GLU A 576 14.34 22.04 -4.58
CA GLU A 576 13.98 23.43 -4.87
C GLU A 576 12.47 23.62 -5.05
N SER A 577 11.78 22.61 -5.54
CA SER A 577 10.31 22.59 -5.59
C SER A 577 9.78 21.18 -5.43
N ILE A 578 8.55 21.08 -4.89
CA ILE A 578 7.81 19.83 -4.72
C ILE A 578 6.36 20.05 -5.17
N SER A 579 5.76 19.04 -5.80
CA SER A 579 4.33 19.00 -6.13
C SER A 579 3.78 17.57 -6.00
N GLY A 580 2.46 17.45 -5.91
CA GLY A 580 1.76 16.23 -5.47
C GLY A 580 1.13 16.41 -4.08
N PRO A 581 0.69 15.32 -3.42
CA PRO A 581 0.70 13.94 -3.92
C PRO A 581 -0.33 13.70 -5.02
N GLU A 582 -0.02 12.77 -5.93
CA GLU A 582 -1.02 12.08 -6.75
C GLU A 582 -1.19 10.65 -6.23
N ASN A 583 -2.40 10.27 -5.82
CA ASN A 583 -2.70 8.93 -5.31
C ASN A 583 -2.69 7.92 -6.46
N LYS A 584 -1.74 6.98 -6.44
CA LYS A 584 -1.60 5.91 -7.44
C LYS A 584 -2.14 4.57 -6.93
N GLY A 585 -3.17 4.62 -6.07
CA GLY A 585 -3.84 3.43 -5.55
C GLY A 585 -2.87 2.57 -4.73
N ALA A 586 -2.74 1.30 -5.11
CA ALA A 586 -1.86 0.35 -4.44
C ALA A 586 -0.36 0.67 -4.56
N LYS A 587 0.05 1.55 -5.49
CA LYS A 587 1.46 1.94 -5.70
C LYS A 587 1.95 3.05 -4.76
N GLY A 588 1.04 3.64 -3.97
CA GLY A 588 1.37 4.71 -3.02
C GLY A 588 1.11 6.12 -3.58
N GLN A 589 1.84 7.10 -3.07
CA GLN A 589 1.69 8.53 -3.37
C GLN A 589 2.84 9.00 -4.27
N LEU A 590 2.52 9.53 -5.45
CA LEU A 590 3.50 10.09 -6.36
C LEU A 590 3.77 11.56 -6.04
N TYR A 591 5.03 11.89 -5.78
CA TYR A 591 5.53 13.25 -5.66
C TYR A 591 6.47 13.59 -6.81
N GLN A 592 6.42 14.84 -7.26
CA GLN A 592 7.34 15.40 -8.25
C GLN A 592 8.20 16.46 -7.57
N MET A 593 9.52 16.34 -7.69
CA MET A 593 10.49 17.19 -7.02
C MET A 593 11.51 17.70 -8.03
N ASN A 594 11.81 19.00 -8.03
CA ASN A 594 12.93 19.55 -8.78
C ASN A 594 14.04 19.92 -7.81
N GLY A 595 15.30 19.63 -8.16
CA GLY A 595 16.41 19.91 -7.27
C GLY A 595 17.80 19.71 -7.86
N THR A 596 18.80 19.91 -7.00
CA THR A 596 20.21 19.79 -7.35
C THR A 596 20.96 18.90 -6.35
N LEU A 597 21.81 18.02 -6.88
CA LEU A 597 22.70 17.18 -6.07
C LEU A 597 23.97 17.95 -5.71
N LYS A 598 24.37 17.94 -4.44
CA LYS A 598 25.55 18.67 -3.96
C LYS A 598 26.48 17.79 -3.12
N ASP A 599 27.78 18.08 -3.22
CA ASP A 599 28.81 17.49 -2.38
C ASP A 599 28.88 18.13 -0.98
N ALA A 600 29.71 17.58 -0.09
CA ALA A 600 29.83 18.05 1.28
C ALA A 600 30.28 19.52 1.39
N ALA A 601 31.03 20.02 0.39
CA ALA A 601 31.49 21.40 0.28
C ALA A 601 30.42 22.35 -0.32
N GLY A 602 29.29 21.80 -0.79
CA GLY A 602 28.19 22.56 -1.37
C GLY A 602 28.30 22.77 -2.87
N ASN A 603 29.27 22.16 -3.55
CA ASN A 603 29.39 22.24 -5.00
C ASN A 603 28.34 21.36 -5.67
N VAL A 604 27.84 21.81 -6.82
CA VAL A 604 26.88 21.05 -7.63
C VAL A 604 27.60 19.87 -8.28
N VAL A 605 27.02 18.68 -8.15
CA VAL A 605 27.47 17.47 -8.84
C VAL A 605 26.76 17.42 -10.19
N GLU A 606 27.46 17.78 -11.26
CA GLU A 606 26.86 17.96 -12.61
C GLU A 606 26.15 16.71 -13.16
N THR A 607 26.59 15.51 -12.76
CA THR A 607 25.92 14.27 -13.17
C THR A 607 24.51 14.14 -12.60
N GLY A 608 24.21 14.89 -11.53
CA GLY A 608 23.06 14.68 -10.67
C GLY A 608 23.00 13.26 -10.13
N ILE A 609 21.83 12.82 -9.69
CA ILE A 609 21.49 11.44 -9.29
C ILE A 609 21.55 10.51 -10.52
N LEU A 610 22.14 9.32 -10.34
CA LEU A 610 22.32 8.27 -11.33
C LEU A 610 21.51 7.01 -10.98
N GLY A 611 21.26 6.14 -11.97
CA GLY A 611 20.50 4.90 -11.77
C GLY A 611 21.13 3.88 -10.81
N SER A 612 22.44 3.97 -10.57
CA SER A 612 23.16 3.12 -9.61
C SER A 612 23.22 3.71 -8.20
N ASP A 613 22.65 4.90 -7.99
CA ASP A 613 22.70 5.55 -6.69
C ASP A 613 21.69 4.93 -5.74
N LEU A 614 22.03 4.94 -4.45
CA LEU A 614 21.13 4.56 -3.37
C LEU A 614 20.52 5.83 -2.78
N ILE A 615 19.18 5.93 -2.73
CA ILE A 615 18.47 7.13 -2.26
C ILE A 615 17.61 6.85 -1.03
N ALA A 616 17.66 7.74 -0.03
CA ALA A 616 16.77 7.72 1.13
C ALA A 616 16.44 9.14 1.60
N PHE A 617 15.38 9.29 2.39
CA PHE A 617 15.11 10.54 3.11
C PHE A 617 16.17 10.80 4.19
N ASN A 618 16.48 12.07 4.39
CA ASN A 618 17.33 12.53 5.48
C ASN A 618 16.50 12.81 6.74
N PHE A 619 17.16 12.97 7.89
CA PHE A 619 16.53 13.20 9.18
C PHE A 619 17.35 14.17 10.06
N PRO A 620 16.72 14.87 11.03
CA PRO A 620 17.42 15.81 11.90
C PRO A 620 18.18 15.07 13.01
N LEU A 621 19.51 14.95 12.88
CA LEU A 621 20.34 14.17 13.81
C LEU A 621 20.24 14.64 15.27
N GLU A 622 20.00 15.93 15.52
CA GLU A 622 19.84 16.46 16.88
C GLU A 622 18.66 15.81 17.64
N LYS A 623 17.58 15.45 16.93
CA LYS A 623 16.42 14.78 17.51
C LYS A 623 16.60 13.27 17.69
N TYR A 624 17.46 12.67 16.87
CA TYR A 624 17.68 11.21 16.77
C TYR A 624 19.14 10.85 17.00
N SER A 625 19.76 11.47 18.01
CA SER A 625 21.19 11.37 18.31
C SER A 625 21.64 9.94 18.67
N GLU A 626 20.72 9.08 19.05
CA GLU A 626 20.93 7.66 19.32
C GLU A 626 21.48 6.91 18.10
N ILE A 627 21.12 7.31 16.88
CA ILE A 627 21.58 6.66 15.65
C ILE A 627 23.10 6.77 15.48
N ALA A 628 23.69 7.89 15.89
CA ALA A 628 25.15 8.07 15.85
C ALA A 628 25.90 7.11 16.80
N ASN A 629 25.20 6.57 17.80
CA ASN A 629 25.72 5.73 18.87
C ASN A 629 25.26 4.27 18.77
N ASP A 630 24.59 3.88 17.68
CA ASP A 630 24.22 2.48 17.45
C ASP A 630 25.43 1.69 16.94
N ASP A 631 26.02 0.88 17.83
CA ASP A 631 27.21 0.08 17.52
C ASP A 631 26.96 -0.99 16.44
N GLU A 632 25.75 -1.56 16.35
CA GLU A 632 25.42 -2.62 15.39
C GLU A 632 25.25 -2.01 13.99
N LEU A 633 24.47 -0.94 13.89
CA LEU A 633 24.27 -0.20 12.65
C LEU A 633 25.57 0.40 12.14
N LYS A 634 26.34 1.06 13.02
CA LYS A 634 27.68 1.55 12.70
C LYS A 634 28.59 0.42 12.26
N GLY A 635 28.56 -0.72 12.94
CA GLY A 635 29.34 -1.90 12.58
C GLY A 635 29.02 -2.38 11.15
N ALA A 636 27.74 -2.49 10.80
CA ALA A 636 27.27 -2.88 9.48
C ALA A 636 27.76 -1.90 8.39
N TYR A 637 27.55 -0.60 8.58
CA TYR A 637 27.99 0.44 7.63
C TYR A 637 29.51 0.52 7.50
N VAL A 638 30.24 0.55 8.61
CA VAL A 638 31.70 0.61 8.61
C VAL A 638 32.29 -0.62 7.92
N SER A 639 31.70 -1.80 8.11
CA SER A 639 32.18 -3.05 7.49
C SER A 639 31.96 -3.08 5.97
N ALA A 640 30.88 -2.48 5.48
CA ALA A 640 30.48 -2.58 4.08
C ALA A 640 30.94 -1.38 3.22
N VAL A 641 30.86 -0.16 3.74
CA VAL A 641 31.20 1.08 3.01
C VAL A 641 32.31 1.90 3.64
N GLY A 642 32.75 1.55 4.86
CA GLY A 642 33.87 2.19 5.54
C GLY A 642 33.46 3.28 6.54
N ALA A 643 34.39 3.62 7.43
CA ALA A 643 34.15 4.59 8.51
C ALA A 643 34.00 6.04 8.03
N GLU A 644 34.61 6.37 6.90
CA GLU A 644 34.50 7.70 6.29
C GLU A 644 33.08 7.97 5.79
N THR A 645 32.49 7.04 5.03
CA THR A 645 31.10 7.15 4.55
C THR A 645 30.09 7.23 5.70
N TRP A 646 30.30 6.48 6.78
CA TRP A 646 29.48 6.61 8.00
C TRP A 646 29.54 8.02 8.61
N ALA A 647 30.73 8.61 8.68
CA ALA A 647 30.90 9.97 9.19
C ALA A 647 30.23 11.01 8.26
N GLU A 648 30.33 10.83 6.94
CA GLU A 648 29.66 11.68 5.94
C GLU A 648 28.14 11.63 6.10
N LEU A 649 27.55 10.44 6.27
CA LEU A 649 26.12 10.26 6.50
C LEU A 649 25.64 11.07 7.71
N LEU A 650 26.33 10.95 8.85
CA LEU A 650 26.01 11.72 10.05
C LEU A 650 26.19 13.24 9.85
N GLN A 651 27.21 13.65 9.10
CA GLN A 651 27.41 15.06 8.74
C GLN A 651 26.24 15.59 7.90
N TRP A 652 25.75 14.82 6.95
CA TRP A 652 24.57 15.20 6.16
C TRP A 652 23.29 15.25 6.98
N ALA A 653 23.07 14.32 7.91
CA ALA A 653 21.93 14.35 8.84
C ALA A 653 21.97 15.57 9.78
N SER A 654 23.17 16.02 10.17
CA SER A 654 23.31 17.24 11.00
C SER A 654 22.90 18.54 10.28
N LYS A 655 22.76 18.53 8.95
CA LYS A 655 22.33 19.70 8.16
C LYS A 655 20.80 19.86 8.08
N MET A 656 20.03 18.90 8.60
CA MET A 656 18.56 18.94 8.61
C MET A 656 18.03 19.48 9.93
N SER A 657 17.04 20.39 9.86
CA SER A 657 16.39 20.97 11.05
C SER A 657 14.91 20.63 11.21
N PHE A 658 14.36 19.81 10.33
CA PHE A 658 12.95 19.40 10.37
C PHE A 658 12.81 17.90 10.09
N GLU A 659 11.70 17.32 10.51
CA GLU A 659 11.39 15.91 10.33
C GLU A 659 10.59 15.70 9.04
N VAL A 660 10.88 14.62 8.32
CA VAL A 660 10.05 14.14 7.23
C VAL A 660 9.03 13.18 7.83
N LYS A 661 7.76 13.59 7.88
CA LYS A 661 6.67 12.85 8.53
C LYS A 661 5.57 12.45 7.55
N SER A 662 4.95 11.32 7.83
CA SER A 662 3.68 10.94 7.20
C SER A 662 2.50 11.65 7.85
N THR A 663 1.33 11.64 7.20
CA THR A 663 0.08 12.19 7.74
C THR A 663 -0.38 11.55 9.05
N SER A 664 0.13 10.37 9.40
CA SER A 664 -0.10 9.71 10.69
C SER A 664 0.82 10.22 11.81
N GLY A 665 1.77 11.11 11.49
CA GLY A 665 2.77 11.66 12.39
C GLY A 665 4.05 10.82 12.53
N LYS A 666 4.23 9.75 11.75
CA LYS A 666 5.45 8.93 11.79
C LYS A 666 6.59 9.60 11.04
N ALA A 667 7.70 9.85 11.73
CA ALA A 667 8.88 10.50 11.17
C ALA A 667 9.87 9.49 10.56
N VAL A 668 10.71 9.96 9.63
CA VAL A 668 11.94 9.28 9.23
C VAL A 668 12.96 9.41 10.37
N VAL A 669 13.36 8.27 10.96
CA VAL A 669 14.16 8.23 12.20
C VAL A 669 15.59 7.68 12.05
N GLY A 670 16.11 7.53 10.82
CA GLY A 670 17.46 7.01 10.61
C GLY A 670 17.75 6.62 9.17
N PHE A 671 19.00 6.22 8.91
CA PHE A 671 19.41 5.61 7.64
C PHE A 671 18.86 4.19 7.50
N PRO A 672 18.67 3.68 6.26
CA PRO A 672 18.47 2.25 5.99
C PRO A 672 19.40 1.35 6.80
N ASP A 673 19.00 0.11 7.11
CA ASP A 673 19.81 -0.74 8.02
C ASP A 673 20.97 -1.40 7.29
N THR A 674 20.78 -1.69 5.99
CA THR A 674 21.86 -2.19 5.13
C THR A 674 22.36 -1.14 4.14
N PRO A 675 23.68 -1.04 3.94
CA PRO A 675 24.28 -0.19 2.90
C PRO A 675 24.38 -0.88 1.53
N THR A 676 23.74 -2.06 1.34
CA THR A 676 23.90 -2.92 0.16
C THR A 676 22.85 -2.70 -0.94
N GLY A 677 21.93 -1.77 -0.73
CA GLY A 677 20.93 -1.35 -1.72
C GLY A 677 19.56 -2.03 -1.60
N ASP A 678 19.46 -3.15 -0.88
CA ASP A 678 18.19 -3.87 -0.68
C ASP A 678 17.15 -3.03 0.12
N ASP A 679 17.63 -2.17 1.01
CA ASP A 679 16.82 -1.26 1.85
C ASP A 679 16.75 0.18 1.30
N TRP A 680 17.35 0.44 0.14
CA TRP A 680 17.41 1.77 -0.47
C TRP A 680 16.48 1.83 -1.69
N ALA A 681 16.04 3.04 -2.07
CA ALA A 681 15.14 3.19 -3.20
C ALA A 681 15.87 2.88 -4.50
N ILE A 682 15.20 2.14 -5.38
CA ILE A 682 15.76 1.81 -6.69
C ILE A 682 15.52 3.00 -7.62
N VAL A 683 16.62 3.49 -8.19
CA VAL A 683 16.60 4.61 -9.13
C VAL A 683 16.49 4.07 -10.55
N GLN A 684 15.33 4.28 -11.16
CA GLN A 684 15.20 4.11 -12.60
C GLN A 684 15.60 5.41 -13.29
N PHE A 685 16.80 5.44 -13.85
CA PHE A 685 17.19 6.54 -14.71
C PHE A 685 16.35 6.49 -15.98
N ILE A 686 15.53 7.53 -16.21
CA ILE A 686 14.87 7.72 -17.50
C ILE A 686 15.85 8.53 -18.32
N PRO A 687 16.53 7.95 -19.34
CA PRO A 687 17.43 8.72 -20.16
C PRO A 687 16.65 9.87 -20.77
N SER A 688 17.06 11.10 -20.44
CA SER A 688 16.62 12.30 -21.14
C SER A 688 17.25 12.32 -22.53
N GLY A 689 16.95 11.32 -23.34
CA GLY A 689 17.05 11.47 -24.77
C GLY A 689 15.82 12.26 -25.18
N ASN A 690 15.99 13.54 -25.52
CA ASN A 690 15.15 14.11 -26.57
C ASN A 690 15.43 13.27 -27.83
N LYS A 691 14.82 12.07 -27.92
CA LYS A 691 14.76 11.26 -29.14
C LYS A 691 13.65 11.86 -29.99
N THR A 692 13.82 13.11 -30.40
CA THR A 692 12.89 13.80 -31.29
C THR A 692 12.87 13.05 -32.62
N LEU A 693 11.68 12.69 -33.10
CA LEU A 693 11.55 12.27 -34.48
C LEU A 693 11.88 13.50 -35.36
N ALA A 694 12.82 13.34 -36.29
CA ALA A 694 13.20 14.42 -37.19
C ALA A 694 12.50 14.22 -38.54
N PRO A 695 11.62 15.15 -38.97
CA PRO A 695 11.23 15.24 -40.37
C PRO A 695 12.41 15.85 -41.14
N VAL A 696 13.20 14.97 -41.74
CA VAL A 696 14.51 15.32 -42.31
C VAL A 696 14.40 16.10 -43.64
N ASP A 697 13.25 16.00 -44.31
CA ASP A 697 12.98 16.66 -45.58
C ASP A 697 11.80 17.63 -45.47
N THR A 698 12.08 18.91 -45.72
CA THR A 698 11.09 20.00 -45.74
C THR A 698 10.57 20.30 -47.15
N THR A 699 11.04 19.56 -48.16
CA THR A 699 10.71 19.83 -49.56
C THR A 699 9.29 19.38 -49.88
N ILE A 700 8.49 20.33 -50.35
CA ILE A 700 7.10 20.08 -50.77
C ILE A 700 7.07 19.66 -52.26
N THR A 701 8.01 20.16 -53.05
CA THR A 701 8.11 19.88 -54.48
C THR A 701 8.92 18.61 -54.71
N ARG A 702 8.31 17.54 -55.25
CA ARG A 702 8.95 16.23 -55.40
C ARG A 702 9.05 15.78 -56.88
N PRO A 703 10.06 14.97 -57.24
CA PRO A 703 10.18 14.29 -58.53
C PRO A 703 8.94 13.46 -58.88
N ASP A 704 8.79 13.17 -60.16
CA ASP A 704 7.69 12.34 -60.66
C ASP A 704 7.84 10.88 -60.21
N PHE A 705 6.89 10.39 -59.41
CA PHE A 705 6.87 9.03 -58.85
C PHE A 705 6.04 8.04 -59.69
N ALA A 706 5.62 8.41 -60.90
CA ALA A 706 4.70 7.61 -61.71
C ALA A 706 5.18 6.17 -62.00
N GLU A 707 6.46 5.97 -62.30
CA GLU A 707 7.00 4.63 -62.61
C GLU A 707 6.97 3.70 -61.38
N SER A 708 7.46 4.17 -60.24
CA SER A 708 7.41 3.45 -58.97
C SER A 708 5.96 3.20 -58.52
N GLN A 709 5.07 4.18 -58.75
CA GLN A 709 3.65 4.02 -58.50
C GLN A 709 3.01 2.94 -59.37
N GLN A 710 3.40 2.77 -60.64
CA GLN A 710 2.81 1.72 -61.48
C GLN A 710 3.11 0.34 -60.89
N LYS A 711 4.35 0.12 -60.43
CA LYS A 711 4.74 -1.11 -59.73
C LYS A 711 3.89 -1.37 -58.48
N LEU A 712 3.60 -0.32 -57.70
CA LEU A 712 2.73 -0.41 -56.52
C LEU A 712 1.27 -0.72 -56.88
N GLN A 713 0.74 -0.13 -57.96
CA GLN A 713 -0.63 -0.44 -58.42
C GLN A 713 -0.74 -1.86 -58.94
N ASP A 714 0.27 -2.34 -59.67
CA ASP A 714 0.31 -3.71 -60.17
C ASP A 714 0.34 -4.71 -59.01
N MET A 715 1.06 -4.40 -57.92
CA MET A 715 1.08 -5.20 -56.69
C MET A 715 -0.24 -5.15 -55.91
N ALA A 716 -0.92 -4.00 -55.86
CA ALA A 716 -2.22 -3.87 -55.19
C ALA A 716 -3.35 -4.59 -55.95
N GLY A 717 -3.28 -4.64 -57.28
CA GLY A 717 -4.33 -5.22 -58.12
C GLY A 717 -5.68 -4.53 -57.91
N SER A 718 -6.70 -5.32 -57.53
CA SER A 718 -8.03 -4.80 -57.15
C SER A 718 -8.19 -4.55 -55.64
N GLY A 719 -7.15 -4.83 -54.85
CA GLY A 719 -7.18 -4.75 -53.38
C GLY A 719 -6.32 -3.61 -52.82
N GLU A 720 -5.87 -3.80 -51.58
CA GLU A 720 -5.00 -2.88 -50.84
C GLU A 720 -3.58 -3.43 -50.76
N LEU A 721 -2.59 -2.54 -50.79
CA LEU A 721 -1.21 -2.86 -50.42
C LEU A 721 -1.19 -3.33 -48.97
N SER A 722 -0.33 -4.29 -48.65
CA SER A 722 -0.06 -4.60 -47.24
C SER A 722 0.60 -3.41 -46.54
N ASN A 723 0.50 -3.35 -45.21
CA ASN A 723 1.11 -2.29 -44.41
C ASN A 723 2.64 -2.19 -44.56
N GLU A 724 3.32 -3.18 -45.15
CA GLU A 724 4.77 -3.15 -45.36
C GLU A 724 5.19 -2.61 -46.75
N PHE A 725 4.22 -2.33 -47.64
CA PHE A 725 4.45 -1.90 -49.03
C PHE A 725 4.06 -0.44 -49.32
N THR A 726 3.81 0.36 -48.29
CA THR A 726 3.43 1.79 -48.42
C THR A 726 4.59 2.76 -48.13
N ALA A 727 5.77 2.23 -47.77
CA ALA A 727 7.01 2.97 -47.56
C ALA A 727 8.24 2.08 -47.78
N ASP A 728 9.40 2.71 -48.04
CA ASP A 728 10.70 2.05 -47.82
C ASP A 728 11.15 2.28 -46.36
N LEU A 729 11.77 1.27 -45.75
CA LEU A 729 12.52 1.44 -44.51
C LEU A 729 14.02 1.33 -44.81
N ILE A 730 14.78 2.36 -44.46
CA ILE A 730 16.23 2.40 -44.61
C ILE A 730 16.85 2.31 -43.23
N LEU A 731 17.72 1.32 -43.03
CA LEU A 731 18.53 1.15 -41.83
C LEU A 731 19.97 1.52 -42.16
N THR A 732 20.45 2.63 -41.60
CA THR A 732 21.80 3.15 -41.87
C THR A 732 22.66 3.07 -40.60
N PRO A 733 23.70 2.21 -40.55
CA PRO A 733 24.65 2.20 -39.44
C PRO A 733 25.36 3.55 -39.29
N LEU A 734 25.51 4.02 -38.05
CA LEU A 734 26.10 5.33 -37.77
C LEU A 734 27.58 5.20 -37.40
N PRO A 735 28.49 5.94 -38.07
CA PRO A 735 29.92 5.92 -37.74
C PRO A 735 30.21 6.75 -36.47
N THR A 736 31.38 6.55 -35.86
CA THR A 736 31.78 7.27 -34.63
C THR A 736 31.98 8.78 -34.83
N THR A 737 31.94 9.28 -36.07
CA THR A 737 32.12 10.70 -36.39
C THR A 737 30.84 11.53 -36.33
N VAL A 738 29.66 10.90 -36.28
CA VAL A 738 28.38 11.63 -36.26
C VAL A 738 28.08 12.22 -34.88
N GLY A 739 27.30 13.30 -34.83
CA GLY A 739 26.85 13.93 -33.59
C GLY A 739 28.02 14.34 -32.68
N LYS A 740 29.17 14.69 -33.29
CA LYS A 740 30.43 15.01 -32.61
C LYS A 740 30.95 13.90 -31.69
N GLY A 741 30.75 12.64 -32.06
CA GLY A 741 31.18 11.47 -31.28
C GLY A 741 30.05 10.77 -30.54
N ASP A 742 28.87 11.40 -30.46
CA ASP A 742 27.67 10.84 -29.86
C ASP A 742 26.55 10.75 -30.91
N PRO A 743 26.27 9.54 -31.44
CA PRO A 743 25.23 9.33 -32.45
C PRO A 743 23.83 9.76 -32.03
N THR A 744 23.58 10.02 -30.74
CA THR A 744 22.28 10.53 -30.27
C THR A 744 22.12 12.04 -30.46
N LYS A 745 23.19 12.76 -30.82
CA LYS A 745 23.24 14.23 -30.96
C LYS A 745 23.46 14.70 -32.39
N MET A 746 22.93 13.94 -33.37
CA MET A 746 23.06 14.27 -34.78
C MET A 746 22.46 15.65 -35.13
N SER A 747 23.11 16.40 -36.02
CA SER A 747 22.56 17.64 -36.59
C SER A 747 21.53 17.34 -37.69
N ASP A 748 20.70 18.32 -38.03
CA ASP A 748 19.70 18.19 -39.11
C ASP A 748 20.35 17.83 -40.45
N GLU A 749 21.56 18.35 -40.74
CA GLU A 749 22.34 17.98 -41.92
C GLU A 749 22.80 16.52 -41.90
N GLU A 750 23.21 16.01 -40.73
CA GLU A 750 23.58 14.61 -40.57
C GLU A 750 22.35 13.70 -40.74
N TYR A 751 21.21 14.05 -40.14
CA TYR A 751 19.95 13.35 -40.40
C TYR A 751 19.64 13.30 -41.90
N LYS A 752 19.84 14.41 -42.63
CA LYS A 752 19.61 14.50 -44.08
C LYS A 752 20.56 13.65 -44.90
N GLN A 753 21.83 13.61 -44.51
CA GLN A 753 22.83 12.81 -45.19
C GLN A 753 22.59 11.30 -44.99
N TYR A 754 22.51 10.84 -43.74
CA TYR A 754 22.42 9.41 -43.42
C TYR A 754 21.03 8.82 -43.65
N GLY A 755 20.00 9.68 -43.70
CA GLY A 755 18.65 9.28 -44.04
C GLY A 755 18.37 9.26 -45.55
N SER A 756 19.29 9.66 -46.43
CA SER A 756 18.97 9.87 -47.87
C SER A 756 18.62 8.59 -48.63
N SER A 757 17.67 8.67 -49.56
CA SER A 757 17.38 7.61 -50.54
C SER A 757 18.47 7.45 -51.61
N ASP A 758 19.29 8.50 -51.84
CA ASP A 758 20.36 8.50 -52.85
C ASP A 758 21.49 7.52 -52.48
N PRO A 759 21.73 6.45 -53.27
CA PRO A 759 22.82 5.52 -53.01
C PRO A 759 24.21 6.14 -53.17
N ALA A 760 24.37 7.28 -53.86
CA ALA A 760 25.65 7.94 -54.08
C ALA A 760 26.07 8.90 -52.95
N VAL A 761 25.13 9.38 -52.12
CA VAL A 761 25.40 10.33 -51.01
C VAL A 761 26.18 9.69 -49.86
N THR A 762 26.27 8.36 -49.82
CA THR A 762 26.97 7.59 -48.76
C THR A 762 27.62 6.32 -49.30
N THR A 763 28.56 6.45 -50.23
CA THR A 763 29.39 5.34 -50.77
C THR A 763 30.26 4.61 -49.72
N ALA A 764 30.06 4.82 -48.41
CA ALA A 764 30.88 4.33 -47.32
C ALA A 764 30.13 3.62 -46.17
N THR A 765 28.80 3.44 -46.21
CA THR A 765 28.04 2.81 -45.11
C THR A 765 27.20 1.63 -45.59
N ASN A 766 27.34 0.47 -44.95
CA ASN A 766 26.54 -0.75 -45.16
C ASN A 766 25.04 -0.54 -44.84
N ARG A 767 24.32 0.27 -45.64
CA ARG A 767 22.89 0.49 -45.46
C ARG A 767 22.08 -0.72 -45.91
N THR A 768 20.99 -1.01 -45.20
CA THR A 768 20.04 -2.07 -45.57
C THR A 768 18.68 -1.43 -45.87
N SER A 769 18.20 -1.61 -47.10
CA SER A 769 16.84 -1.21 -47.49
C SER A 769 15.88 -2.37 -47.30
N VAL A 770 14.75 -2.13 -46.65
CA VAL A 770 13.68 -3.10 -46.41
C VAL A 770 12.44 -2.64 -47.16
N VAL A 771 11.97 -3.48 -48.08
CA VAL A 771 10.81 -3.20 -48.95
C VAL A 771 9.84 -4.36 -48.85
N GLY A 772 8.58 -4.09 -48.50
CA GLY A 772 7.58 -5.15 -48.37
C GLY A 772 7.94 -6.20 -47.32
N GLY A 773 8.54 -5.77 -46.21
CA GLY A 773 8.98 -6.63 -45.12
C GLY A 773 10.29 -7.38 -45.39
N ASN A 774 10.80 -7.36 -46.62
CA ASN A 774 11.98 -8.12 -47.01
C ASN A 774 13.24 -7.24 -47.05
N PRO A 775 14.29 -7.55 -46.27
CA PRO A 775 15.57 -6.84 -46.35
C PRO A 775 16.30 -7.19 -47.65
N GLY A 776 16.79 -6.17 -48.35
CA GLY A 776 17.70 -6.33 -49.48
C GLY A 776 19.14 -6.63 -49.03
N ASN A 777 20.03 -6.93 -49.98
CA ASN A 777 21.45 -7.10 -49.66
C ASN A 777 22.06 -5.75 -49.17
N PRO A 778 22.95 -5.77 -48.17
CA PRO A 778 23.65 -4.57 -47.73
C PRO A 778 24.35 -3.84 -48.89
N GLY A 779 24.09 -2.55 -49.04
CA GLY A 779 24.67 -1.72 -50.11
C GLY A 779 23.95 -1.75 -51.47
N GLU A 780 22.93 -2.59 -51.66
CA GLU A 780 22.08 -2.57 -52.86
C GLU A 780 20.91 -1.57 -52.72
N SER A 781 20.61 -0.82 -53.79
CA SER A 781 19.48 0.12 -53.81
C SER A 781 18.20 -0.56 -54.30
N ASN A 782 17.50 -1.22 -53.37
CA ASN A 782 16.27 -1.98 -53.70
C ASN A 782 14.96 -1.23 -53.39
N GLY A 783 15.06 -0.01 -52.82
CA GLY A 783 13.91 0.86 -52.51
C GLY A 783 13.24 1.47 -53.76
N LEU A 784 11.95 1.80 -53.64
CA LEU A 784 11.20 2.49 -54.69
C LEU A 784 11.36 4.01 -54.64
N CYS A 785 11.79 4.56 -53.50
CA CYS A 785 12.13 5.97 -53.31
C CYS A 785 13.49 6.31 -53.90
N PHE A 786 13.60 7.45 -54.55
CA PHE A 786 14.83 7.92 -55.18
C PHE A 786 15.01 9.43 -54.99
N SER A 787 16.19 9.93 -55.34
CA SER A 787 16.54 11.35 -55.31
C SER A 787 16.87 11.83 -56.72
N GLN A 788 16.35 13.00 -57.10
CA GLN A 788 16.68 13.66 -58.36
C GLN A 788 17.07 15.11 -58.06
N ASN A 789 18.27 15.53 -58.47
CA ASN A 789 18.82 16.86 -58.18
C ASN A 789 18.82 17.24 -56.68
N GLY A 790 19.04 16.26 -55.80
CA GLY A 790 19.07 16.46 -54.34
C GLY A 790 17.68 16.58 -53.68
N VAL A 791 16.61 16.26 -54.41
CA VAL A 791 15.24 16.25 -53.91
C VAL A 791 14.68 14.82 -53.91
N GLU A 792 14.15 14.39 -52.77
CA GLU A 792 13.59 13.04 -52.61
C GLU A 792 12.17 12.92 -53.17
N SER A 793 11.88 11.78 -53.79
CA SER A 793 10.54 11.43 -54.28
C SER A 793 9.53 11.09 -53.17
N CYS A 794 10.00 10.86 -51.94
CA CYS A 794 9.21 10.35 -50.80
C CYS A 794 9.42 11.18 -49.52
N THR A 795 8.40 11.21 -48.65
CA THR A 795 8.49 11.93 -47.36
C THR A 795 9.26 11.10 -46.34
N ASN A 796 10.27 11.70 -45.68
CA ASN A 796 11.14 11.01 -44.74
C ASN A 796 10.86 11.34 -43.26
N PHE A 797 10.79 10.32 -42.43
CA PHE A 797 10.84 10.42 -40.98
C PHE A 797 11.99 9.57 -40.45
N SER A 798 12.86 10.14 -39.62
CA SER A 798 14.02 9.41 -39.11
C SER A 798 14.15 9.48 -37.59
N LYS A 799 14.70 8.41 -37.00
CA LYS A 799 14.98 8.28 -35.57
C LYS A 799 16.22 7.41 -35.36
N VAL A 800 17.09 7.82 -34.44
CA VAL A 800 18.25 7.01 -34.01
C VAL A 800 17.76 5.91 -33.07
N ILE A 801 18.16 4.66 -33.32
CA ILE A 801 17.85 3.49 -32.48
C ILE A 801 19.11 2.67 -32.23
N SER A 802 19.10 1.88 -31.17
CA SER A 802 20.17 0.93 -30.82
C SER A 802 19.66 -0.45 -30.41
N GLY A 803 18.36 -0.71 -30.62
CA GLY A 803 17.70 -1.97 -30.25
C GLY A 803 16.53 -2.31 -31.16
N PRO A 804 15.98 -3.54 -31.05
CA PRO A 804 14.76 -3.96 -31.74
C PRO A 804 13.64 -2.95 -31.56
N SER A 805 12.92 -2.68 -32.63
CA SER A 805 12.00 -1.55 -32.70
C SER A 805 10.79 -1.86 -33.58
N ARG A 806 9.67 -1.16 -33.34
CA ARG A 806 8.50 -1.17 -34.22
C ARG A 806 8.22 0.25 -34.68
N ILE A 807 7.94 0.42 -35.96
CA ILE A 807 7.51 1.70 -36.54
C ILE A 807 6.12 1.56 -37.14
N SER A 808 5.28 2.56 -36.91
CA SER A 808 3.97 2.70 -37.53
C SER A 808 3.79 4.13 -38.00
N VAL A 809 3.44 4.33 -39.27
CA VAL A 809 3.10 5.63 -39.83
C VAL A 809 1.69 5.56 -40.39
N ARG A 810 0.78 6.42 -39.92
CA ARG A 810 -0.57 6.56 -40.48
C ARG A 810 -0.69 7.89 -41.20
N VAL A 811 -1.23 7.87 -42.41
CA VAL A 811 -1.41 9.04 -43.26
C VAL A 811 -2.88 9.36 -43.36
N PHE A 812 -3.23 10.61 -43.14
CA PHE A 812 -4.57 11.14 -43.30
C PHE A 812 -4.57 12.32 -44.26
N ASP A 813 -5.67 12.54 -44.95
CA ASP A 813 -5.89 13.77 -45.70
C ASP A 813 -6.09 14.97 -44.74
N ASN A 814 -6.19 16.17 -45.30
CA ASN A 814 -6.41 17.40 -44.53
C ASN A 814 -7.81 17.48 -43.87
N MET A 815 -8.71 16.55 -44.16
CA MET A 815 -10.03 16.41 -43.53
C MET A 815 -10.05 15.32 -42.46
N GLY A 816 -8.95 14.60 -42.26
CA GLY A 816 -8.81 13.53 -41.27
C GLY A 816 -9.25 12.15 -41.77
N HIS A 817 -9.52 11.96 -43.07
CA HIS A 817 -9.79 10.64 -43.61
C HIS A 817 -8.50 9.84 -43.78
N PHE A 818 -8.59 8.53 -43.51
CA PHE A 818 -7.48 7.61 -43.68
C PHE A 818 -7.07 7.49 -45.14
N VAL A 819 -5.76 7.56 -45.40
CA VAL A 819 -5.17 7.50 -46.76
C VAL A 819 -4.33 6.25 -46.93
N SER A 820 -3.40 6.01 -46.01
CA SER A 820 -2.53 4.83 -46.01
C SER A 820 -1.87 4.61 -44.65
N GLN A 821 -1.34 3.40 -44.45
CA GLN A 821 -0.58 3.04 -43.26
C GLN A 821 0.65 2.22 -43.62
N TYR A 822 1.77 2.54 -42.97
CA TYR A 822 2.98 1.74 -42.94
C TYR A 822 3.19 1.14 -41.55
N GLN A 823 3.56 -0.14 -41.46
CA GLN A 823 3.99 -0.78 -40.23
C GLN A 823 5.14 -1.74 -40.49
N MET A 824 6.16 -1.71 -39.62
CA MET A 824 7.26 -2.67 -39.69
C MET A 824 7.85 -2.94 -38.31
N THR A 825 8.31 -4.16 -38.09
CA THR A 825 9.07 -4.57 -36.89
C THR A 825 10.50 -4.89 -37.28
N ILE A 826 11.45 -4.20 -36.67
CA ILE A 826 12.89 -4.45 -36.77
C ILE A 826 13.26 -5.45 -35.67
N THR A 827 13.52 -6.69 -36.07
CA THR A 827 13.97 -7.74 -35.15
C THR A 827 15.42 -7.54 -34.77
N GLU A 828 15.86 -8.22 -33.72
CA GLU A 828 17.27 -8.25 -33.32
C GLU A 828 18.19 -8.77 -34.44
N GLU A 829 17.76 -9.77 -35.19
CA GLU A 829 18.50 -10.32 -36.32
C GLU A 829 18.65 -9.27 -37.43
N MET A 830 17.58 -8.57 -37.80
CA MET A 830 17.62 -7.49 -38.78
C MET A 830 18.54 -6.35 -38.32
N LEU A 831 18.49 -6.00 -37.03
CA LEU A 831 19.35 -4.98 -36.41
C LEU A 831 20.83 -5.35 -36.53
N ARG A 832 21.19 -6.57 -36.11
CA ARG A 832 22.57 -7.08 -36.14
C ARG A 832 23.11 -7.23 -37.55
N ASN A 833 22.28 -7.71 -38.48
CA ASN A 833 22.65 -7.84 -39.91
C ASN A 833 22.88 -6.46 -40.54
N ALA A 834 22.04 -5.47 -40.24
CA ALA A 834 22.22 -4.12 -40.74
C ALA A 834 23.48 -3.45 -40.18
N LEU A 835 23.77 -3.61 -38.89
CA LEU A 835 24.95 -3.04 -38.24
C LEU A 835 26.26 -3.75 -38.66
N GLY A 836 26.22 -5.06 -38.89
CA GLY A 836 27.39 -5.88 -39.17
C GLY A 836 28.24 -6.17 -37.91
N LYS A 837 28.93 -7.31 -37.89
CA LYS A 837 29.79 -7.70 -36.76
C LYS A 837 31.15 -6.99 -36.81
N THR A 838 31.66 -6.52 -35.67
CA THR A 838 33.01 -5.96 -35.54
C THR A 838 33.89 -6.77 -34.58
N ASN A 839 35.17 -6.37 -34.45
CA ASN A 839 36.12 -6.95 -33.48
C ASN A 839 36.14 -6.21 -32.13
N LYS A 840 35.32 -5.17 -31.94
CA LYS A 840 35.25 -4.42 -30.68
C LYS A 840 34.32 -5.13 -29.69
N GLN A 841 34.63 -5.07 -28.41
CA GLN A 841 33.82 -5.66 -27.35
C GLN A 841 33.59 -4.68 -26.20
N CYS A 842 32.46 -4.83 -25.53
CA CYS A 842 32.21 -4.24 -24.22
C CYS A 842 31.92 -5.35 -23.20
N TYR A 843 32.02 -5.03 -21.91
CA TYR A 843 31.86 -6.02 -20.85
C TYR A 843 30.63 -5.69 -20.02
N ASN A 844 29.82 -6.71 -19.76
CA ASN A 844 28.71 -6.67 -18.81
C ASN A 844 28.93 -7.78 -17.77
N ASN A 845 29.11 -7.42 -16.50
CA ASN A 845 29.41 -8.38 -15.42
C ASN A 845 30.55 -9.36 -15.76
N GLY A 846 31.60 -8.87 -16.43
CA GLY A 846 32.76 -9.68 -16.85
C GLY A 846 32.54 -10.53 -18.12
N VAL A 847 31.34 -10.55 -18.69
CA VAL A 847 31.04 -11.24 -19.95
C VAL A 847 31.32 -10.30 -21.12
N ALA A 848 32.18 -10.74 -22.04
CA ALA A 848 32.48 -10.02 -23.27
C ALA A 848 31.28 -10.11 -24.25
N ASN A 849 30.83 -8.96 -24.73
CA ASN A 849 29.77 -8.82 -25.71
C ASN A 849 30.30 -8.05 -26.92
N ASP A 850 29.92 -8.48 -28.13
CA ASP A 850 30.40 -7.86 -29.37
C ASP A 850 29.68 -6.52 -29.64
N VAL A 851 30.44 -5.52 -30.09
CA VAL A 851 29.89 -4.30 -30.68
C VAL A 851 29.51 -4.59 -32.13
N TYR A 852 28.27 -4.28 -32.49
CA TYR A 852 27.78 -4.36 -33.87
C TYR A 852 27.85 -2.97 -34.52
N GLY A 853 28.40 -2.88 -35.73
CA GLY A 853 28.72 -1.61 -36.39
C GLY A 853 29.79 -0.79 -35.65
N ASP A 854 30.08 0.41 -36.15
CA ASP A 854 31.10 1.28 -35.55
C ASP A 854 30.68 1.81 -34.16
N THR A 855 29.37 1.97 -33.96
CA THR A 855 28.78 2.59 -32.76
C THR A 855 27.69 1.80 -32.07
N GLY A 856 27.17 0.71 -32.63
CA GLY A 856 25.96 0.06 -32.11
C GLY A 856 24.67 0.84 -32.33
N TYR A 857 24.74 2.04 -32.92
CA TYR A 857 23.58 2.85 -33.30
C TYR A 857 23.33 2.77 -34.80
N LEU A 858 22.05 2.83 -35.16
CA LEU A 858 21.62 3.03 -36.54
C LEU A 858 20.58 4.14 -36.63
N LEU A 859 20.53 4.79 -37.79
CA LEU A 859 19.44 5.67 -38.17
C LEU A 859 18.35 4.85 -38.87
N LEU A 860 17.17 4.84 -38.27
CA LEU A 860 15.96 4.25 -38.84
C LEU A 860 15.24 5.36 -39.62
N SER A 861 15.07 5.18 -40.92
CA SER A 861 14.41 6.14 -41.81
C SER A 861 13.23 5.51 -42.56
N ALA A 862 12.00 5.96 -42.28
CA ALA A 862 10.81 5.57 -43.02
C ALA A 862 10.50 6.57 -44.13
N LYS A 863 10.50 6.09 -45.38
CA LYS A 863 10.27 6.85 -46.61
C LYS A 863 8.87 6.59 -47.14
N MET A 864 7.90 7.40 -46.72
CA MET A 864 6.51 7.25 -47.12
C MET A 864 6.32 7.57 -48.60
N TYR A 865 5.75 6.62 -49.34
CA TYR A 865 5.40 6.83 -50.75
C TYR A 865 4.23 7.82 -50.88
N PRO A 866 4.18 8.63 -51.95
CA PRO A 866 3.06 9.51 -52.22
C PRO A 866 1.88 8.76 -52.87
N VAL A 867 1.46 7.63 -52.27
CA VAL A 867 0.30 6.83 -52.72
C VAL A 867 -0.68 6.52 -51.58
N SER A 868 -1.93 6.24 -51.92
CA SER A 868 -2.93 5.68 -50.99
C SER A 868 -2.69 4.18 -50.77
N GLN A 869 -3.42 3.58 -49.82
CA GLN A 869 -3.35 2.14 -49.54
C GLN A 869 -3.62 1.28 -50.79
N ASN A 870 -4.37 1.79 -51.77
CA ASN A 870 -4.70 1.07 -53.01
C ASN A 870 -3.64 1.31 -54.11
N GLY A 871 -2.47 1.85 -53.78
CA GLY A 871 -1.39 2.17 -54.73
C GLY A 871 -1.64 3.39 -55.62
N ARG A 872 -2.72 4.16 -55.41
CA ARG A 872 -3.05 5.33 -56.25
C ARG A 872 -2.28 6.56 -55.79
N MET A 873 -1.76 7.37 -56.72
CA MET A 873 -1.05 8.58 -56.33
C MET A 873 -1.93 9.54 -55.53
N LEU A 874 -1.31 10.15 -54.52
CA LEU A 874 -1.92 11.22 -53.75
C LEU A 874 -2.09 12.50 -54.59
N ALA A 875 -3.16 13.23 -54.31
CA ALA A 875 -3.38 14.56 -54.83
C ALA A 875 -2.34 15.53 -54.27
N THR A 876 -2.04 16.60 -55.00
CA THR A 876 -1.12 17.62 -54.49
C THR A 876 -1.78 18.40 -53.36
N GLY A 877 -1.15 18.45 -52.19
CA GLY A 877 -1.71 19.10 -51.00
C GLY A 877 -1.07 18.60 -49.70
N PRO A 878 -1.47 19.18 -48.55
CA PRO A 878 -1.01 18.76 -47.23
C PRO A 878 -1.70 17.48 -46.74
N TYR A 879 -0.93 16.59 -46.12
CA TYR A 879 -1.38 15.36 -45.45
C TYR A 879 -0.85 15.35 -44.01
N ILE A 880 -1.59 14.66 -43.14
CA ILE A 880 -1.27 14.49 -41.72
C ILE A 880 -0.62 13.11 -41.55
N TYR A 881 0.60 13.09 -41.03
CA TYR A 881 1.36 11.88 -40.74
C TYR A 881 1.44 11.70 -39.23
N GLN A 882 0.86 10.61 -38.73
CA GLN A 882 1.04 10.18 -37.34
C GLN A 882 2.10 9.10 -37.30
N VAL A 883 3.27 9.43 -36.75
CA VAL A 883 4.43 8.53 -36.70
C VAL A 883 4.60 8.04 -35.27
N THR A 884 4.67 6.73 -35.09
CA THR A 884 4.94 6.08 -33.80
C THR A 884 6.14 5.16 -33.96
N VAL A 885 7.13 5.29 -33.08
CA VAL A 885 8.25 4.35 -32.96
C VAL A 885 8.30 3.82 -31.53
N VAL A 886 8.29 2.50 -31.38
CA VAL A 886 8.41 1.78 -30.12
C VAL A 886 9.74 1.05 -30.12
N GLU A 887 10.61 1.31 -29.15
CA GLU A 887 11.82 0.52 -28.90
C GLU A 887 11.51 -0.47 -27.77
N GLU A 888 11.77 -1.75 -28.01
CA GLU A 888 11.55 -2.81 -27.02
C GLU A 888 12.67 -2.82 -25.98
N LYS A 889 12.44 -3.48 -24.84
CA LYS A 889 13.49 -3.70 -23.86
C LYS A 889 14.61 -4.54 -24.50
N TYR A 890 15.84 -4.02 -24.49
CA TYR A 890 16.99 -4.63 -25.15
C TYR A 890 18.28 -4.22 -24.47
N ALA A 891 19.38 -4.93 -24.68
CA ALA A 891 20.68 -4.49 -24.20
C ALA A 891 21.78 -4.89 -25.19
N SER A 892 22.69 -3.96 -25.47
CA SER A 892 23.78 -4.20 -26.41
C SER A 892 25.00 -3.35 -26.13
N CYS A 893 26.14 -3.74 -26.68
CA CYS A 893 27.32 -2.89 -26.70
C CYS A 893 27.16 -1.77 -27.73
N VAL A 894 27.32 -0.54 -27.27
CA VAL A 894 27.34 0.67 -28.10
C VAL A 894 28.65 1.43 -27.90
N VAL A 895 29.03 2.28 -28.84
CA VAL A 895 30.17 3.19 -28.73
C VAL A 895 29.64 4.61 -28.85
N SER A 896 29.79 5.37 -27.77
CA SER A 896 29.56 6.82 -27.74
C SER A 896 30.82 7.45 -27.16
N ASN A 897 31.29 8.54 -27.78
CA ASN A 897 32.56 9.22 -27.48
C ASN A 897 33.79 8.28 -27.52
N GLY A 898 33.78 7.31 -28.43
CA GLY A 898 34.94 6.45 -28.72
C GLY A 898 35.15 5.24 -27.81
N SER A 899 34.35 5.06 -26.75
CA SER A 899 34.47 3.93 -25.82
C SER A 899 33.29 2.94 -25.91
N PRO A 900 33.52 1.63 -26.07
CA PRO A 900 32.48 0.61 -25.99
C PRO A 900 31.90 0.51 -24.58
N GLN A 901 30.58 0.55 -24.47
CA GLN A 901 29.84 0.46 -23.22
C GLN A 901 28.61 -0.43 -23.37
N TRP A 902 28.27 -1.15 -22.32
CA TRP A 902 27.05 -1.93 -22.26
C TRP A 902 25.87 -1.00 -21.99
N LEU A 903 24.92 -0.95 -22.93
CA LEU A 903 23.75 -0.09 -22.83
C LEU A 903 22.49 -0.95 -22.68
N PRO A 904 21.89 -1.01 -21.48
CA PRO A 904 20.51 -1.46 -21.32
C PRO A 904 19.56 -0.37 -21.84
N ILE A 905 18.63 -0.78 -22.70
CA ILE A 905 17.57 0.01 -23.30
C ILE A 905 16.26 -0.50 -22.70
N ASP A 906 15.54 0.37 -22.01
CA ASP A 906 14.18 0.07 -21.56
C ASP A 906 13.16 0.35 -22.66
N TYR A 907 11.96 -0.21 -22.47
CA TYR A 907 10.83 0.04 -23.37
C TYR A 907 10.57 1.55 -23.50
N SER A 908 10.50 2.05 -24.73
CA SER A 908 10.18 3.45 -24.99
C SER A 908 9.25 3.61 -26.19
N ARG A 909 8.37 4.61 -26.15
CA ARG A 909 7.43 4.92 -27.24
C ARG A 909 7.46 6.41 -27.55
N THR A 910 7.79 6.74 -28.79
CA THR A 910 7.70 8.11 -29.34
C THR A 910 6.52 8.17 -30.31
N ALA A 911 5.63 9.16 -30.17
CA ALA A 911 4.51 9.36 -31.07
C ALA A 911 4.37 10.86 -31.42
N GLU A 912 4.50 11.19 -32.70
CA GLU A 912 4.46 12.58 -33.19
C GLU A 912 3.49 12.71 -34.38
N THR A 913 2.96 13.92 -34.58
CA THR A 913 2.06 14.24 -35.69
C THR A 913 2.66 15.36 -36.53
N TYR A 914 2.80 15.14 -37.83
CA TYR A 914 3.34 16.12 -38.78
C TYR A 914 2.33 16.44 -39.87
N VAL A 915 2.32 17.70 -40.31
CA VAL A 915 1.64 18.11 -41.54
C VAL A 915 2.69 18.35 -42.62
N ARG A 916 2.59 17.62 -43.74
CA ARG A 916 3.55 17.69 -44.86
C ARG A 916 2.82 17.63 -46.20
N GLY A 917 3.31 18.38 -47.18
CA GLY A 917 2.69 18.52 -48.50
C GLY A 917 3.42 17.78 -49.61
N TYR A 918 2.66 17.41 -50.64
CA TYR A 918 3.19 16.87 -51.90
C TYR A 918 2.82 17.79 -53.06
N ARG A 919 3.79 18.28 -53.82
CA ARG A 919 3.62 19.03 -55.07
C ARG A 919 4.53 18.43 -56.13
N ARG A 920 3.99 18.09 -57.31
CA ARG A 920 4.79 17.46 -58.37
C ARG A 920 5.58 18.52 -59.15
N LEU A 921 6.80 18.19 -59.54
CA LEU A 921 7.47 18.88 -60.64
C LEU A 921 6.76 18.48 -61.94
N ASN A 922 6.09 19.42 -62.59
CA ASN A 922 5.64 19.21 -63.96
C ASN A 922 6.91 19.10 -64.84
N LYS A 923 7.00 18.04 -65.65
CA LYS A 923 7.96 18.00 -66.76
C LYS A 923 7.66 19.11 -67.76
#